data_AF-A0A7W1PEE3-F1
#
_entry.id   AF-A0A7W1PEE3-F1
#
_cell.length_a   1.000
_cell.length_b   1.000
_cell.length_c   1.000
_cell.angle_alpha   90.00
_cell.angle_beta   90.00
_cell.angle_gamma   90.00
#
_symmetry.space_group_name_H-M   'P 1'
#
loop_
_entity.id
_entity.type
_entity.pdbx_description
1 polymer ?
#
loop_
_entity_poly.entity_id
_entity_poly.type
_entity_poly.pdbx_seq_one_letter_code
_entity_poly.pdbx_strand_id
1 'polypeptide(L)'
;MMTTLSGADLHAVAAAAMRANGFAPDFSAEVLREVEAFDDPGNATLPVGARDLRALPWSSIDNRESRDLDQIEAAERCDDGRIRLLVAIADVASFVPPGSASDDHSAINTTSVYTGVAVFPMLPERLSTDLTSLNEGEDRLAVVIQFDVAADGALSGATVYRALVHNYAKLTYNEIGAWLEGRGPEPRAIAASQALRHQLQLQEEAAGRLRIARKRAGALDFESVEASPVVANGKVIDLRVTQRNRARDIIEDFMVAANRSVAAYLIANGSASLRRVVREPKRWDRIVAIAAEHGVMLPEKPDSVALSEFLSARRVADPEHFADLSLAVVKLLGPGVYVLERRLGNRREAGHFGLAVADYVHSTAPNRRFADLVTQRMLRAVELQSGAPYTDEQLIAIANRCTERGDAARKVERTMRKVAGASMLADRVGESFAAVVTAASPKGTYVRLLSPPVEGRVVRGGPGLDVGDTVRVTLVVTDAVKGFIDFAHDATDASRKLERSRRKKVMADALRPHIGEQFQAIVTGVSDSGTWVRLVDRPGEGRVVRGFKSLAVGMTVPVTLVRTDSVHGFIDFEHTAEADRPKAERLARKRVVAERLQDRIGETFDAVVSGVSPRATWIHIAAEGIEGRLVRGQRGRQTGDAVRAVLLTADPVRGFIDFATES
;
A
#
# COMPACT_ATOMS: atom_id res chain seq x y z
N MET A 1 8.55 -40.51 2.51
CA MET A 1 7.12 -40.23 2.25
C MET A 1 6.91 -38.72 2.32
N MET A 2 6.95 -38.05 1.17
CA MET A 2 6.60 -36.64 1.05
C MET A 2 5.08 -36.58 0.95
N THR A 3 4.41 -36.25 2.05
CA THR A 3 2.98 -35.94 2.02
C THR A 3 2.83 -34.64 1.24
N THR A 4 2.42 -34.74 -0.02
CA THR A 4 1.87 -33.63 -0.78
C THR A 4 0.59 -33.20 -0.08
N LEU A 5 0.69 -32.24 0.83
CA LEU A 5 -0.46 -31.51 1.36
C LEU A 5 -1.01 -30.66 0.22
N SER A 6 -1.90 -31.24 -0.58
CA SER A 6 -2.83 -30.48 -1.40
C SER A 6 -3.68 -29.63 -0.47
N GLY A 7 -3.42 -28.32 -0.44
CA GLY A 7 -4.21 -27.32 0.28
C GLY A 7 -4.08 -27.42 1.80
N ALA A 8 -2.97 -26.95 2.37
CA ALA A 8 -3.00 -26.55 3.77
C ALA A 8 -4.10 -25.50 3.95
N ASP A 9 -5.02 -25.71 4.89
CA ASP A 9 -6.02 -24.72 5.26
C ASP A 9 -5.28 -23.46 5.75
N LEU A 10 -5.13 -22.47 4.86
CA LEU A 10 -4.40 -21.24 5.13
C LEU A 10 -5.00 -20.47 6.30
N HIS A 11 -6.30 -20.63 6.54
CA HIS A 11 -6.98 -20.06 7.69
C HIS A 11 -6.50 -20.74 8.99
N ALA A 12 -6.46 -22.07 9.03
CA ALA A 12 -5.92 -22.81 10.17
C ALA A 12 -4.44 -22.48 10.46
N VAL A 13 -3.62 -22.34 9.40
CA VAL A 13 -2.21 -21.90 9.54
C VAL A 13 -2.12 -20.50 10.12
N ALA A 14 -2.96 -19.57 9.65
CA ALA A 14 -3.02 -18.21 10.16
C ALA A 14 -3.45 -18.18 11.64
N ALA A 15 -4.49 -18.93 12.02
CA ALA A 15 -4.96 -19.03 13.40
C ALA A 15 -3.90 -19.66 14.32
N ALA A 16 -3.15 -20.67 13.85
CA ALA A 16 -2.02 -21.23 14.58
C ALA A 16 -0.89 -20.21 14.76
N ALA A 17 -0.58 -19.41 13.74
CA ALA A 17 0.41 -18.33 13.82
C ALA A 17 -0.02 -17.24 14.83
N MET A 18 -1.30 -16.90 14.88
CA MET A 18 -1.88 -16.00 15.88
C MET A 18 -1.62 -16.52 17.31
N ARG A 19 -2.05 -17.76 17.60
CA ARG A 19 -1.85 -18.38 18.93
C ARG A 19 -0.38 -18.48 19.31
N ALA A 20 0.48 -18.91 18.38
CA ALA A 20 1.92 -19.05 18.60
C ALA A 20 2.63 -17.72 18.91
N ASN A 21 2.01 -16.58 18.57
CA ASN A 21 2.53 -15.26 18.91
C ASN A 21 1.74 -14.57 20.02
N GLY A 22 0.88 -15.28 20.75
CA GLY A 22 0.21 -14.79 21.96
C GLY A 22 -1.06 -13.97 21.71
N PHE A 23 -1.72 -14.18 20.57
CA PHE A 23 -3.05 -13.63 20.31
C PHE A 23 -4.15 -14.65 20.64
N ALA A 24 -5.35 -14.14 20.93
CA ALA A 24 -6.59 -14.89 21.05
C ALA A 24 -7.41 -14.69 19.75
N PRO A 25 -7.32 -15.60 18.76
CA PRO A 25 -8.00 -15.41 17.47
C PRO A 25 -9.53 -15.58 17.55
N ASP A 26 -10.02 -16.29 18.57
CA ASP A 26 -11.43 -16.61 18.75
C ASP A 26 -12.04 -15.77 19.88
N PHE A 27 -13.28 -15.32 19.71
CA PHE A 27 -14.02 -14.59 20.74
C PHE A 27 -14.66 -15.55 21.74
N SER A 28 -14.68 -15.18 23.03
CA SER A 28 -15.36 -15.98 24.06
C SER A 28 -16.88 -15.82 23.95
N ALA A 29 -17.63 -16.79 24.48
CA ALA A 29 -19.09 -16.69 24.56
C ALA A 29 -19.58 -15.50 25.42
N GLU A 30 -18.73 -14.95 26.29
CA GLU A 30 -19.06 -13.74 27.04
C GLU A 30 -18.99 -12.49 26.16
N VAL A 31 -17.91 -12.35 25.37
CA VAL A 31 -17.77 -11.27 24.38
C VAL A 31 -18.91 -11.27 23.38
N LEU A 32 -19.26 -12.45 22.85
CA LEU A 32 -20.34 -12.57 21.88
C LEU A 32 -21.70 -12.18 22.49
N ARG A 33 -22.02 -12.65 23.71
CA ARG A 33 -23.26 -12.26 24.40
C ARG A 33 -23.32 -10.77 24.72
N GLU A 34 -22.20 -10.17 25.11
CA GLU A 34 -22.13 -8.71 25.33
C GLU A 34 -22.46 -7.95 24.04
N VAL A 35 -21.83 -8.31 22.93
CA VAL A 35 -22.07 -7.64 21.64
C VAL A 35 -23.46 -7.94 21.08
N GLU A 36 -24.00 -9.13 21.32
CA GLU A 36 -25.38 -9.50 20.96
C GLU A 36 -26.43 -8.64 21.66
N ALA A 37 -26.15 -8.18 22.88
CA ALA A 37 -27.08 -7.40 23.69
C ALA A 37 -27.18 -5.91 23.29
N PHE A 38 -26.31 -5.39 22.43
CA PHE A 38 -26.42 -4.02 21.95
C PHE A 38 -27.59 -3.85 20.98
N ASP A 39 -28.32 -2.74 21.14
CA ASP A 39 -29.33 -2.29 20.19
C ASP A 39 -28.68 -1.73 18.92
N ASP A 40 -29.44 -1.75 17.81
CA ASP A 40 -29.01 -1.19 16.53
C ASP A 40 -28.93 0.36 16.60
N PRO A 41 -27.78 0.98 16.29
CA PRO A 41 -27.59 2.43 16.33
C PRO A 41 -28.22 3.17 15.15
N GLY A 42 -28.78 2.48 14.14
CA GLY A 42 -29.37 3.06 12.93
C GLY A 42 -30.52 4.05 13.13
N ASN A 43 -30.94 4.29 14.37
CA ASN A 43 -31.92 5.32 14.76
C ASN A 43 -31.46 6.13 15.99
N ALA A 44 -30.15 6.29 16.20
CA ALA A 44 -29.59 6.97 17.36
C ALA A 44 -30.19 8.38 17.52
N THR A 45 -31.02 8.56 18.55
CA THR A 45 -31.45 9.89 19.00
C THR A 45 -30.23 10.66 19.45
N LEU A 46 -30.12 11.93 19.06
CA LEU A 46 -28.99 12.80 19.42
C LEU A 46 -28.74 12.74 20.95
N PRO A 47 -27.62 12.14 21.41
CA PRO A 47 -27.37 12.03 22.83
C PRO A 47 -27.13 13.41 23.46
N VAL A 48 -27.51 13.56 24.72
CA VAL A 48 -27.30 14.81 25.46
C VAL A 48 -25.81 15.18 25.43
N GLY A 49 -25.51 16.39 24.96
CA GLY A 49 -24.16 16.92 24.84
C GLY A 49 -23.46 16.63 23.50
N ALA A 50 -24.01 15.75 22.65
CA ALA A 50 -23.51 15.56 21.29
C ALA A 50 -24.06 16.63 20.34
N ARG A 51 -23.27 17.00 19.32
CA ARG A 51 -23.70 17.91 18.24
C ARG A 51 -24.38 17.16 17.12
N ASP A 52 -25.33 17.79 16.42
CA ASP A 52 -25.86 17.25 15.18
C ASP A 52 -25.08 17.83 13.99
N LEU A 53 -24.30 16.99 13.33
CA LEU A 53 -23.50 17.35 12.16
C LEU A 53 -23.91 16.57 10.91
N ARG A 54 -25.07 15.93 10.91
CA ARG A 54 -25.58 15.13 9.77
C ARG A 54 -25.78 15.95 8.50
N ALA A 55 -25.95 17.26 8.62
CA ALA A 55 -26.12 18.15 7.48
C ALA A 55 -24.81 18.41 6.71
N LEU A 56 -23.64 18.13 7.30
CA LEU A 56 -22.37 18.27 6.60
C LEU A 56 -22.20 17.13 5.57
N PRO A 57 -21.64 17.41 4.39
CA PRO A 57 -21.45 16.43 3.31
C PRO A 57 -20.29 15.47 3.60
N TRP A 58 -20.39 14.66 4.66
CA TRP A 58 -19.38 13.68 5.03
C TRP A 58 -19.26 12.57 3.99
N SER A 59 -18.05 12.10 3.77
CA SER A 59 -17.75 10.90 2.99
C SER A 59 -16.55 10.17 3.54
N SER A 60 -16.45 8.87 3.26
CA SER A 60 -15.26 8.06 3.52
C SER A 60 -14.50 7.79 2.21
N ILE A 61 -13.18 7.54 2.29
CA ILE A 61 -12.40 6.98 1.19
C ILE A 61 -11.63 5.76 1.70
N ASP A 62 -12.01 4.57 1.21
CA ASP A 62 -11.52 3.29 1.72
C ASP A 62 -11.23 2.29 0.60
N ASN A 63 -10.80 1.08 0.96
CA ASN A 63 -10.84 -0.03 0.01
C ASN A 63 -12.30 -0.46 -0.20
N ARG A 64 -12.60 -0.98 -1.40
CA ARG A 64 -13.96 -1.44 -1.72
C ARG A 64 -14.50 -2.46 -0.72
N GLU A 65 -13.67 -3.42 -0.32
CA GLU A 65 -14.02 -4.51 0.61
C GLU A 65 -14.04 -4.10 2.09
N SER A 66 -13.54 -2.91 2.44
CA SER A 66 -13.55 -2.44 3.83
C SER A 66 -14.97 -2.28 4.34
N ARG A 67 -15.23 -2.81 5.54
CA ARG A 67 -16.50 -2.67 6.26
C ARG A 67 -16.34 -2.04 7.64
N ASP A 68 -15.12 -2.00 8.16
CA ASP A 68 -14.75 -1.42 9.44
C ASP A 68 -14.32 0.05 9.28
N LEU A 69 -15.23 0.87 8.74
CA LEU A 69 -14.97 2.29 8.46
C LEU A 69 -14.81 3.07 9.77
N ASP A 70 -13.56 3.32 10.14
CA ASP A 70 -13.18 4.05 11.35
C ASP A 70 -13.49 5.55 11.26
N GLN A 71 -13.56 6.11 10.05
CA GLN A 71 -13.45 7.56 9.88
C GLN A 71 -14.19 8.08 8.63
N ILE A 72 -14.71 9.32 8.70
CA ILE A 72 -15.24 10.11 7.56
C ILE A 72 -14.81 11.57 7.68
N GLU A 73 -14.69 12.28 6.56
CA GLU A 73 -14.16 13.65 6.53
C GLU A 73 -15.10 14.68 5.89
N ALA A 74 -15.00 15.90 6.39
CA ALA A 74 -15.60 17.10 5.82
C ALA A 74 -14.63 18.28 5.97
N ALA A 75 -14.78 19.27 5.09
CA ALA A 75 -13.97 20.48 5.05
C ALA A 75 -14.84 21.72 4.81
N GLU A 76 -14.46 22.84 5.41
CA GLU A 76 -15.11 24.14 5.23
C GLU A 76 -14.06 25.22 5.01
N ARG A 77 -14.34 26.17 4.11
CA ARG A 77 -13.47 27.33 3.92
C ARG A 77 -13.85 28.41 4.93
N CYS A 78 -12.86 28.87 5.71
CA CYS A 78 -13.02 29.99 6.62
C CYS A 78 -12.91 31.32 5.86
N ASP A 79 -13.49 32.38 6.41
CA ASP A 79 -13.47 33.74 5.83
C ASP A 79 -12.06 34.29 5.62
N ASP A 80 -11.10 33.86 6.45
CA ASP A 80 -9.69 34.25 6.38
C ASP A 80 -8.83 33.35 5.47
N GLY A 81 -9.47 32.47 4.69
CA GLY A 81 -8.80 31.59 3.72
C GLY A 81 -8.16 30.33 4.32
N ARG A 82 -8.26 30.13 5.64
CA ARG A 82 -7.97 28.82 6.25
C ARG A 82 -9.00 27.78 5.81
N ILE A 83 -8.62 26.51 5.87
CA ILE A 83 -9.53 25.39 5.63
C ILE A 83 -9.74 24.69 6.96
N ARG A 84 -10.97 24.70 7.46
CA ARG A 84 -11.37 23.89 8.61
C ARG A 84 -11.57 22.47 8.16
N LEU A 85 -10.79 21.55 8.68
CA LEU A 85 -10.99 20.12 8.51
C LEU A 85 -11.71 19.56 9.72
N LEU A 86 -12.68 18.69 9.45
CA LEU A 86 -13.34 17.88 10.44
C LEU A 86 -13.12 16.42 10.07
N VAL A 87 -12.62 15.64 11.01
CA VAL A 87 -12.44 14.20 10.89
C VAL A 87 -13.29 13.54 11.96
N ALA A 88 -14.36 12.87 11.56
CA ALA A 88 -15.23 12.14 12.45
C ALA A 88 -14.73 10.70 12.59
N ILE A 89 -14.44 10.27 13.82
CA ILE A 89 -13.95 8.93 14.14
C ILE A 89 -15.04 8.13 14.86
N ALA A 90 -15.27 6.88 14.46
CA ALA A 90 -16.21 5.94 15.09
C ALA A 90 -16.12 5.95 16.63
N ASP A 91 -17.25 6.14 17.33
CA ASP A 91 -17.30 6.19 18.81
C ASP A 91 -17.30 4.81 19.47
N VAL A 92 -16.18 4.09 19.35
CA VAL A 92 -16.01 2.73 19.89
C VAL A 92 -16.04 2.70 21.42
N ALA A 93 -15.55 3.74 22.09
CA ALA A 93 -15.52 3.84 23.55
C ALA A 93 -16.92 3.84 24.19
N SER A 94 -17.96 4.17 23.43
CA SER A 94 -19.36 4.06 23.89
C SER A 94 -19.88 2.62 23.91
N PHE A 95 -19.31 1.73 23.09
CA PHE A 95 -19.71 0.31 22.99
C PHE A 95 -18.74 -0.63 23.72
N VAL A 96 -17.52 -0.18 23.99
CA VAL A 96 -16.49 -0.96 24.69
C VAL A 96 -16.11 -0.24 25.98
N PRO A 97 -16.91 -0.35 27.06
CA PRO A 97 -16.58 0.30 28.33
C PRO A 97 -15.41 -0.42 29.05
N PRO A 98 -14.57 0.30 29.81
CA PRO A 98 -13.47 -0.33 30.56
C PRO A 98 -13.95 -1.48 31.46
N GLY A 99 -13.25 -2.62 31.42
CA GLY A 99 -13.56 -3.82 32.21
C GLY A 99 -14.74 -4.66 31.71
N SER A 100 -15.27 -4.38 30.52
CA SER A 100 -16.18 -5.29 29.81
C SER A 100 -15.44 -6.48 29.21
N ALA A 101 -16.16 -7.53 28.79
CA ALA A 101 -15.53 -8.68 28.17
C ALA A 101 -14.91 -8.30 26.81
N SER A 102 -15.57 -7.42 26.05
CA SER A 102 -15.04 -6.85 24.82
C SER A 102 -13.78 -6.00 25.05
N ASP A 103 -13.73 -5.22 26.13
CA ASP A 103 -12.53 -4.47 26.54
C ASP A 103 -11.37 -5.41 26.86
N ASP A 104 -11.59 -6.41 27.72
CA ASP A 104 -10.57 -7.38 28.13
C ASP A 104 -9.99 -8.14 26.92
N HIS A 105 -10.86 -8.58 25.99
CA HIS A 105 -10.42 -9.23 24.76
C HIS A 105 -9.59 -8.27 23.89
N SER A 106 -10.06 -7.04 23.72
CA SER A 106 -9.36 -6.02 22.93
C SER A 106 -8.02 -5.63 23.57
N ALA A 107 -7.89 -5.65 24.90
CA ALA A 107 -6.63 -5.40 25.61
C ALA A 107 -5.63 -6.56 25.48
N ILE A 108 -6.11 -7.81 25.35
CA ILE A 108 -5.26 -8.99 25.08
C ILE A 108 -4.63 -8.87 23.70
N ASN A 109 -5.44 -8.62 22.67
CA ASN A 109 -5.02 -8.60 21.26
C ASN A 109 -4.40 -7.26 20.83
N THR A 110 -4.93 -6.15 21.35
CA THR A 110 -4.58 -4.74 21.11
C THR A 110 -4.65 -4.21 19.68
N THR A 111 -4.67 -5.09 18.68
CA THR A 111 -4.69 -4.73 17.26
C THR A 111 -5.35 -5.83 16.45
N SER A 112 -6.07 -5.45 15.40
CA SER A 112 -6.47 -6.41 14.36
C SER A 112 -5.22 -6.88 13.61
N VAL A 113 -5.22 -8.12 13.12
CA VAL A 113 -4.09 -8.71 12.37
C VAL A 113 -4.54 -9.12 10.97
N TYR A 114 -3.89 -8.55 9.95
CA TYR A 114 -4.24 -8.73 8.54
C TYR A 114 -3.28 -9.70 7.87
N THR A 115 -3.60 -10.99 7.91
CA THR A 115 -2.69 -12.02 7.39
C THR A 115 -2.68 -12.11 5.86
N GLY A 116 -3.58 -11.39 5.19
CA GLY A 116 -3.82 -11.43 3.75
C GLY A 116 -4.72 -12.59 3.32
N VAL A 117 -4.77 -13.68 4.07
CA VAL A 117 -5.69 -14.82 3.83
C VAL A 117 -6.93 -14.78 4.73
N ALA A 118 -6.78 -14.18 5.91
CA ALA A 118 -7.83 -13.96 6.90
C ALA A 118 -7.54 -12.69 7.69
N VAL A 119 -8.59 -12.02 8.17
CA VAL A 119 -8.49 -10.92 9.13
C VAL A 119 -8.89 -11.47 10.48
N PHE A 120 -8.05 -11.23 11.50
CA PHE A 120 -8.39 -11.51 12.89
C PHE A 120 -8.66 -10.16 13.57
N PRO A 121 -9.93 -9.76 13.71
CA PRO A 121 -10.26 -8.43 14.19
C PRO A 121 -10.03 -8.33 15.71
N MET A 122 -9.66 -7.14 16.17
CA MET A 122 -9.51 -6.84 17.60
C MET A 122 -10.85 -6.88 18.34
N LEU A 123 -11.91 -6.48 17.66
CA LEU A 123 -13.28 -6.42 18.16
C LEU A 123 -14.17 -7.33 17.30
N PRO A 124 -15.28 -7.86 17.85
CA PRO A 124 -16.22 -8.67 17.06
C PRO A 124 -16.72 -7.94 15.82
N GLU A 125 -17.02 -8.71 14.76
CA GLU A 125 -17.45 -8.13 13.46
C GLU A 125 -18.68 -7.25 13.60
N ARG A 126 -19.70 -7.68 14.36
CA ARG A 126 -20.90 -6.87 14.62
C ARG A 126 -20.56 -5.52 15.25
N LEU A 127 -19.56 -5.47 16.13
CA LEU A 127 -19.15 -4.20 16.71
C LEU A 127 -18.41 -3.35 15.68
N SER A 128 -17.35 -3.90 15.08
CA SER A 128 -16.40 -3.15 14.23
C SER A 128 -16.91 -2.80 12.84
N THR A 129 -17.83 -3.58 12.25
CA THR A 129 -18.31 -3.43 10.86
C THR A 129 -19.75 -2.96 10.75
N ASP A 130 -20.45 -2.86 11.88
CA ASP A 130 -21.87 -2.51 11.92
C ASP A 130 -22.12 -1.43 12.99
N LEU A 131 -22.07 -1.78 14.29
CA LEU A 131 -22.48 -0.87 15.36
C LEU A 131 -21.66 0.43 15.40
N THR A 132 -20.34 0.35 15.26
CA THR A 132 -19.47 1.54 15.34
C THR A 132 -19.04 2.04 13.97
N SER A 133 -19.15 1.22 12.92
CA SER A 133 -18.67 1.61 11.60
C SER A 133 -19.48 2.76 11.04
N LEU A 134 -18.79 3.74 10.45
CA LEU A 134 -19.39 4.89 9.79
C LEU A 134 -19.90 4.52 8.38
N ASN A 135 -20.81 3.55 8.32
CA ASN A 135 -21.34 2.99 7.09
C ASN A 135 -22.08 4.02 6.23
N GLU A 136 -22.03 3.84 4.91
CA GLU A 136 -22.72 4.69 3.94
C GLU A 136 -24.24 4.66 4.16
N GLY A 137 -24.86 5.84 4.16
CA GLY A 137 -26.30 6.03 4.31
C GLY A 137 -26.80 5.92 5.75
N GLU A 138 -25.90 5.85 6.74
CA GLU A 138 -26.27 5.59 8.13
C GLU A 138 -25.87 6.74 9.07
N ASP A 139 -26.74 7.00 10.04
CA ASP A 139 -26.46 7.92 11.15
C ASP A 139 -25.63 7.18 12.20
N ARG A 140 -24.53 7.79 12.63
CA ARG A 140 -23.60 7.20 13.61
C ARG A 140 -23.06 8.23 14.58
N LEU A 141 -22.83 7.80 15.82
CA LEU A 141 -22.07 8.59 16.78
C LEU A 141 -20.59 8.54 16.43
N ALA A 142 -19.96 9.72 16.47
CA ALA A 142 -18.54 9.88 16.22
C ALA A 142 -17.91 10.86 17.22
N VAL A 143 -16.62 10.68 17.44
CA VAL A 143 -15.74 11.68 18.05
C VAL A 143 -15.14 12.51 16.91
N VAL A 144 -15.53 13.78 16.83
CA VAL A 144 -15.08 14.69 15.79
C VAL A 144 -13.84 15.44 16.24
N ILE A 145 -12.79 15.35 15.43
CA ILE A 145 -11.55 16.11 15.57
C ILE A 145 -11.62 17.27 14.56
N GLN A 146 -11.76 18.49 15.04
CA GLN A 146 -11.85 19.69 14.22
C GLN A 146 -10.58 20.54 14.38
N PHE A 147 -9.99 20.98 13.28
CA PHE A 147 -8.81 21.85 13.27
C PHE A 147 -8.71 22.66 11.98
N ASP A 148 -7.98 23.78 12.01
CA ASP A 148 -7.82 24.67 10.87
C ASP A 148 -6.43 24.52 10.23
N VAL A 149 -6.40 24.43 8.89
CA VAL A 149 -5.21 24.35 8.04
C VAL A 149 -4.96 25.70 7.37
N ALA A 150 -3.87 26.36 7.76
CA ALA A 150 -3.42 27.61 7.17
C ALA A 150 -2.88 27.43 5.75
N ALA A 151 -2.69 28.54 5.01
CA ALA A 151 -2.20 28.51 3.64
C ALA A 151 -0.80 27.89 3.50
N ASP A 152 0.04 27.98 4.55
CA ASP A 152 1.36 27.36 4.63
C ASP A 152 1.32 25.91 5.15
N GLY A 153 0.13 25.40 5.50
CA GLY A 153 -0.11 24.07 6.07
C GLY A 153 0.05 23.98 7.59
N ALA A 154 0.24 25.11 8.29
CA ALA A 154 0.24 25.12 9.75
C ALA A 154 -1.14 24.74 10.33
N LEU A 155 -1.12 23.97 11.43
CA LEU A 155 -2.32 23.50 12.13
C LEU A 155 -2.64 24.41 13.32
N SER A 156 -3.92 24.73 13.53
CA SER A 156 -4.38 25.52 14.67
C SER A 156 -5.83 25.18 15.06
N GLY A 157 -6.30 25.69 16.21
CA GLY A 157 -7.72 25.61 16.57
C GLY A 157 -8.26 24.21 16.83
N ALA A 158 -7.41 23.28 17.29
CA ALA A 158 -7.82 21.90 17.55
C ALA A 158 -8.89 21.83 18.65
N THR A 159 -10.04 21.23 18.32
CA THR A 159 -11.12 20.92 19.26
C THR A 159 -11.62 19.51 19.03
N VAL A 160 -12.08 18.85 20.09
CA VAL A 160 -12.64 17.50 20.04
C VAL A 160 -13.98 17.50 20.76
N TYR A 161 -14.98 16.87 20.15
CA TYR A 161 -16.33 16.74 20.71
C TYR A 161 -17.08 15.58 20.07
N ARG A 162 -18.14 15.09 20.72
CA ARG A 162 -19.03 14.07 20.15
C ARG A 162 -20.08 14.68 19.23
N ALA A 163 -20.39 13.97 18.14
CA ALA A 163 -21.42 14.36 17.21
C ALA A 163 -22.14 13.16 16.60
N LEU A 164 -23.39 13.37 16.19
CA LEU A 164 -24.11 12.51 15.26
C LEU A 164 -23.77 12.94 13.84
N VAL A 165 -23.29 12.02 13.02
CA VAL A 165 -22.86 12.25 11.64
C VAL A 165 -23.60 11.30 10.70
N HIS A 166 -23.68 11.67 9.41
CA HIS A 166 -24.28 10.84 8.36
C HIS A 166 -23.26 10.68 7.23
N ASN A 167 -22.85 9.45 6.92
CA ASN A 167 -21.93 9.21 5.82
C ASN A 167 -22.69 9.17 4.48
N TYR A 168 -22.56 10.21 3.66
CA TYR A 168 -23.28 10.29 2.39
C TYR A 168 -22.69 9.43 1.27
N ALA A 169 -21.41 9.02 1.39
CA ALA A 169 -20.77 8.21 0.37
C ALA A 169 -19.57 7.44 0.90
N LYS A 170 -19.52 6.14 0.61
CA LYS A 170 -18.30 5.32 0.71
C LYS A 170 -17.58 5.32 -0.62
N LEU A 171 -16.52 6.12 -0.72
CA LEU A 171 -15.72 6.24 -1.93
C LEU A 171 -14.55 5.25 -1.91
N THR A 172 -14.05 4.89 -3.09
CA THR A 172 -12.90 3.99 -3.21
C THR A 172 -11.61 4.74 -3.50
N TYR A 173 -10.50 4.28 -2.91
CA TYR A 173 -9.18 4.86 -3.21
C TYR A 173 -8.84 4.85 -4.70
N ASN A 174 -9.18 3.77 -5.41
CA ASN A 174 -8.75 3.59 -6.79
C ASN A 174 -9.56 4.49 -7.73
N GLU A 175 -10.89 4.56 -7.59
CA GLU A 175 -11.72 5.43 -8.44
C GLU A 175 -11.40 6.92 -8.19
N ILE A 176 -11.30 7.34 -6.92
CA ILE A 176 -10.99 8.74 -6.58
C ILE A 176 -9.58 9.10 -7.00
N GLY A 177 -8.61 8.21 -6.75
CA GLY A 177 -7.22 8.43 -7.16
C GLY A 177 -7.09 8.59 -8.67
N ALA A 178 -7.73 7.72 -9.44
CA ALA A 178 -7.73 7.80 -10.90
C ALA A 178 -8.37 9.09 -11.41
N TRP A 179 -9.49 9.51 -10.80
CA TRP A 179 -10.19 10.75 -11.16
C TRP A 179 -9.35 12.01 -10.88
N LEU A 180 -8.83 12.15 -9.66
CA LEU A 180 -8.00 13.30 -9.25
C LEU A 180 -6.71 13.40 -10.08
N GLU A 181 -6.19 12.28 -10.55
CA GLU A 181 -4.99 12.25 -11.42
C GLU A 181 -5.31 12.43 -12.91
N GLY A 182 -6.58 12.59 -13.29
CA GLY A 182 -7.00 12.73 -14.69
C GLY A 182 -6.84 11.46 -15.53
N ARG A 183 -6.73 10.29 -14.89
CA ARG A 183 -6.54 8.98 -15.53
C ARG A 183 -7.83 8.17 -15.61
N GLY A 184 -8.83 8.50 -14.78
CA GLY A 184 -10.14 7.84 -14.72
C GLY A 184 -11.30 8.81 -14.91
N PRO A 185 -12.51 8.27 -15.20
CA PRO A 185 -13.73 9.09 -15.23
C PRO A 185 -14.09 9.58 -13.83
N GLU A 186 -14.94 10.60 -13.75
CA GLU A 186 -15.54 11.01 -12.49
C GLU A 186 -16.41 9.89 -11.89
N PRO A 187 -16.24 9.56 -10.59
CA PRO A 187 -17.03 8.51 -9.96
C PRO A 187 -18.51 8.88 -9.85
N ARG A 188 -19.40 7.87 -9.93
CA ARG A 188 -20.86 8.08 -9.96
C ARG A 188 -21.39 8.87 -8.76
N ALA A 189 -20.92 8.56 -7.56
CA ALA A 189 -21.33 9.26 -6.33
C ALA A 189 -20.98 10.76 -6.38
N ILE A 190 -19.82 11.10 -6.97
CA ILE A 190 -19.35 12.48 -7.12
C ILE A 190 -20.10 13.20 -8.24
N ALA A 191 -20.33 12.52 -9.36
CA ALA A 191 -21.14 13.06 -10.46
C ALA A 191 -22.58 13.40 -10.01
N ALA A 192 -23.13 12.60 -9.09
CA ALA A 192 -24.48 12.76 -8.56
C ALA A 192 -24.62 13.84 -7.47
N SER A 193 -23.52 14.31 -6.88
CA SER A 193 -23.57 15.28 -5.76
C SER A 193 -22.54 16.38 -5.93
N GLN A 194 -23.01 17.60 -6.24
CA GLN A 194 -22.16 18.79 -6.31
C GLN A 194 -21.50 19.11 -4.96
N ALA A 195 -22.18 18.80 -3.84
CA ALA A 195 -21.62 19.00 -2.51
C ALA A 195 -20.41 18.09 -2.27
N LEU A 196 -20.50 16.79 -2.60
CA LEU A 196 -19.38 15.85 -2.48
C LEU A 196 -18.22 16.23 -3.41
N ARG A 197 -18.52 16.68 -4.63
CA ARG A 197 -17.48 17.18 -5.55
C ARG A 197 -16.71 18.35 -4.96
N HIS A 198 -17.41 19.35 -4.41
CA HIS A 198 -16.77 20.51 -3.77
C HIS A 198 -15.96 20.08 -2.54
N GLN A 199 -16.50 19.15 -1.72
CA GLN A 199 -15.76 18.60 -0.59
C GLN A 199 -14.42 18.01 -0.99
N LEU A 200 -14.39 17.10 -1.98
CA LEU A 200 -13.15 16.47 -2.42
C LEU A 200 -12.12 17.47 -2.96
N GLN A 201 -12.58 18.51 -3.68
CA GLN A 201 -11.69 19.58 -4.16
C GLN A 201 -11.07 20.38 -3.01
N LEU A 202 -11.88 20.74 -2.01
CA LEU A 202 -11.41 21.46 -0.83
C LEU A 202 -10.49 20.59 0.03
N GLN A 203 -10.80 19.31 0.14
CA GLN A 203 -9.99 18.31 0.82
C GLN A 203 -8.63 18.12 0.13
N GLU A 204 -8.60 18.04 -1.20
CA GLU A 204 -7.36 17.98 -1.99
C GLU A 204 -6.48 19.22 -1.75
N GLU A 205 -7.08 20.42 -1.73
CA GLU A 205 -6.36 21.66 -1.43
C GLU A 205 -5.75 21.61 -0.02
N ALA A 206 -6.52 21.18 0.98
CA ALA A 206 -6.05 21.06 2.36
C ALA A 206 -4.91 20.03 2.48
N ALA A 207 -5.06 18.86 1.88
CA ALA A 207 -4.02 17.83 1.83
C ALA A 207 -2.75 18.35 1.14
N GLY A 208 -2.89 19.12 0.05
CA GLY A 208 -1.77 19.79 -0.61
C GLY A 208 -0.99 20.71 0.32
N ARG A 209 -1.69 21.57 1.08
CA ARG A 209 -1.09 22.47 2.09
C ARG A 209 -0.36 21.68 3.18
N LEU A 210 -1.00 20.62 3.72
CA LEU A 210 -0.42 19.75 4.75
C LEU A 210 0.85 19.03 4.26
N ARG A 211 0.82 18.49 3.04
CA ARG A 211 1.97 17.79 2.43
C ARG A 211 3.17 18.70 2.26
N ILE A 212 2.95 19.93 1.82
CA ILE A 212 4.00 20.94 1.67
C ILE A 212 4.63 21.25 3.04
N ALA A 213 3.82 21.46 4.07
CA ALA A 213 4.30 21.69 5.44
C ALA A 213 5.10 20.50 5.97
N ARG A 214 4.59 19.26 5.81
CA ARG A 214 5.28 18.02 6.22
C ARG A 214 6.63 17.88 5.53
N LYS A 215 6.69 18.12 4.22
CA LYS A 215 7.95 18.07 3.46
C LYS A 215 8.95 19.09 3.97
N ARG A 216 8.53 20.34 4.21
CA ARG A 216 9.39 21.40 4.78
C ARG A 216 9.89 21.06 6.18
N ALA A 217 9.09 20.37 6.98
CA ALA A 217 9.48 19.90 8.31
C ALA A 217 10.49 18.73 8.26
N GLY A 218 10.71 18.11 7.09
CA GLY A 218 11.60 16.95 6.94
C GLY A 218 10.90 15.61 7.15
N ALA A 219 9.57 15.53 6.96
CA ALA A 219 8.88 14.25 6.96
C ALA A 219 9.47 13.34 5.87
N LEU A 220 9.72 12.07 6.23
CA LEU A 220 10.30 11.09 5.32
C LEU A 220 9.18 10.43 4.54
N ASP A 221 9.31 10.48 3.22
CA ASP A 221 8.37 9.86 2.31
C ASP A 221 8.91 8.49 1.88
N PHE A 222 8.37 7.43 2.48
CA PHE A 222 8.76 6.06 2.18
C PHE A 222 7.83 5.41 1.15
N GLU A 223 8.39 4.50 0.38
CA GLU A 223 7.68 3.66 -0.58
C GLU A 223 8.10 2.21 -0.32
N SER A 224 7.13 1.33 -0.11
CA SER A 224 7.36 -0.09 0.02
C SER A 224 6.59 -0.84 -1.06
N VAL A 225 7.22 -1.86 -1.65
CA VAL A 225 6.50 -2.84 -2.48
C VAL A 225 5.81 -3.81 -1.53
N GLU A 226 4.65 -3.41 -1.02
CA GLU A 226 3.79 -4.30 -0.23
C GLU A 226 2.85 -5.04 -1.16
N ALA A 227 2.97 -6.37 -1.15
CA ALA A 227 2.12 -7.25 -1.91
C ALA A 227 1.17 -8.02 -0.98
N SER A 228 -0.12 -7.91 -1.26
CA SER A 228 -1.17 -8.66 -0.59
C SER A 228 -1.53 -9.91 -1.40
N PRO A 229 -1.72 -11.07 -0.77
CA PRO A 229 -2.16 -12.25 -1.49
C PRO A 229 -3.57 -12.07 -2.03
N VAL A 230 -3.76 -12.51 -3.26
CA VAL A 230 -5.07 -12.69 -3.89
C VAL A 230 -5.45 -14.15 -3.67
N VAL A 231 -6.53 -14.38 -2.94
CA VAL A 231 -6.99 -15.71 -2.55
C VAL A 231 -8.29 -16.03 -3.26
N ALA A 232 -8.37 -17.22 -3.85
CA ALA A 232 -9.61 -17.79 -4.37
C ALA A 232 -9.73 -19.23 -3.90
N ASN A 233 -10.92 -19.62 -3.37
CA ASN A 233 -11.20 -20.96 -2.85
C ASN A 233 -10.14 -21.47 -1.86
N GLY A 234 -9.68 -20.59 -0.96
CA GLY A 234 -8.66 -20.93 0.05
C GLY A 234 -7.25 -21.12 -0.50
N LYS A 235 -6.98 -20.83 -1.78
CA LYS A 235 -5.66 -20.91 -2.41
C LYS A 235 -5.15 -19.53 -2.81
N VAL A 236 -3.86 -19.27 -2.58
CA VAL A 236 -3.20 -18.06 -3.07
C VAL A 236 -2.95 -18.21 -4.56
N ILE A 237 -3.67 -17.41 -5.35
CA ILE A 237 -3.58 -17.43 -6.82
C ILE A 237 -2.74 -16.28 -7.37
N ASP A 238 -2.50 -15.20 -6.60
CA ASP A 238 -1.58 -14.15 -7.01
C ASP A 238 -1.10 -13.29 -5.83
N LEU A 239 -0.19 -12.35 -6.09
CA LEU A 239 0.19 -11.28 -5.16
C LEU A 239 -0.01 -9.91 -5.81
N ARG A 240 -0.90 -9.09 -5.25
CA ARG A 240 -1.20 -7.74 -5.74
C ARG A 240 -0.36 -6.71 -4.99
N VAL A 241 0.39 -5.90 -5.73
CA VAL A 241 1.07 -4.72 -5.17
C VAL A 241 0.07 -3.59 -5.02
N THR A 242 -0.06 -3.04 -3.81
CA THR A 242 -0.87 -1.84 -3.59
C THR A 242 -0.16 -0.63 -4.18
N GLN A 243 -0.83 0.09 -5.09
CA GLN A 243 -0.29 1.31 -5.68
C GLN A 243 -0.68 2.53 -4.85
N ARG A 244 0.29 3.41 -4.65
CA ARG A 244 0.05 4.74 -4.11
C ARG A 244 -0.73 5.58 -5.12
N ASN A 245 -1.66 6.41 -4.64
CA ASN A 245 -2.42 7.34 -5.47
C ASN A 245 -2.84 8.57 -4.65
N ARG A 246 -3.39 9.59 -5.33
CA ARG A 246 -3.82 10.85 -4.71
C ARG A 246 -4.85 10.69 -3.59
N ALA A 247 -5.78 9.75 -3.72
CA ALA A 247 -6.81 9.53 -2.71
C ALA A 247 -6.22 8.99 -1.39
N ARG A 248 -5.32 8.00 -1.47
CA ARG A 248 -4.60 7.47 -0.29
C ARG A 248 -3.77 8.57 0.38
N ASP A 249 -3.15 9.39 -0.45
CA ASP A 249 -2.34 10.53 -0.06
C ASP A 249 -3.13 11.61 0.72
N ILE A 250 -4.40 11.85 0.37
CA ILE A 250 -5.30 12.78 1.09
C ILE A 250 -5.60 12.23 2.48
N ILE A 251 -6.06 10.98 2.57
CA ILE A 251 -6.42 10.35 3.84
C ILE A 251 -5.20 10.25 4.75
N GLU A 252 -4.02 9.88 4.23
CA GLU A 252 -2.79 9.85 5.03
C GLU A 252 -2.47 11.23 5.66
N ASP A 253 -2.54 12.31 4.87
CA ASP A 253 -2.29 13.67 5.37
C ASP A 253 -3.30 14.09 6.43
N PHE A 254 -4.58 13.76 6.25
CA PHE A 254 -5.63 14.06 7.22
C PHE A 254 -5.46 13.29 8.51
N MET A 255 -5.18 11.99 8.45
CA MET A 255 -4.96 11.18 9.64
C MET A 255 -3.73 11.64 10.41
N VAL A 256 -2.64 12.02 9.72
CA VAL A 256 -1.45 12.58 10.37
C VAL A 256 -1.79 13.91 11.04
N ALA A 257 -2.53 14.80 10.37
CA ALA A 257 -2.94 16.08 10.93
C ALA A 257 -3.88 15.92 12.14
N ALA A 258 -4.89 15.06 12.04
CA ALA A 258 -5.83 14.75 13.13
C ALA A 258 -5.11 14.20 14.36
N ASN A 259 -4.19 13.24 14.17
CA ASN A 259 -3.39 12.67 15.25
C ASN A 259 -2.50 13.71 15.95
N ARG A 260 -1.95 14.69 15.21
CA ARG A 260 -1.21 15.82 15.81
C ARG A 260 -2.14 16.77 16.56
N SER A 261 -3.31 17.07 15.99
CA SER A 261 -4.31 17.95 16.61
C SER A 261 -4.85 17.35 17.92
N VAL A 262 -5.08 16.03 17.97
CA VAL A 262 -5.45 15.31 19.21
C VAL A 262 -4.35 15.39 20.25
N ALA A 263 -3.09 15.18 19.86
CA ALA A 263 -1.96 15.32 20.78
C ALA A 263 -1.90 16.73 21.38
N ALA A 264 -2.03 17.76 20.55
CA ALA A 264 -2.05 19.15 20.99
C ALA A 264 -3.25 19.46 21.90
N TYR A 265 -4.43 18.93 21.58
CA TYR A 265 -5.64 19.11 22.38
C TYR A 265 -5.52 18.48 23.77
N LEU A 266 -5.02 17.25 23.87
CA LEU A 266 -4.80 16.58 25.16
C LEU A 266 -3.79 17.34 26.03
N ILE A 267 -2.68 17.81 25.43
CA ILE A 267 -1.66 18.63 26.11
C ILE A 267 -2.27 19.94 26.63
N ALA A 268 -3.03 20.65 25.80
CA ALA A 268 -3.66 21.91 26.16
C ALA A 268 -4.64 21.79 27.33
N ASN A 269 -5.24 20.60 27.49
CA ASN A 269 -6.16 20.28 28.60
C ASN A 269 -5.47 19.59 29.78
N GLY A 270 -4.13 19.52 29.81
CA GLY A 270 -3.36 18.90 30.89
C GLY A 270 -3.60 17.39 31.06
N SER A 271 -4.10 16.72 30.02
CA SER A 271 -4.38 15.28 30.03
C SER A 271 -3.13 14.48 29.68
N ALA A 272 -3.03 13.27 30.24
CA ALA A 272 -2.02 12.31 29.79
C ALA A 272 -2.34 11.81 28.37
N SER A 273 -1.34 11.30 27.66
CA SER A 273 -1.55 10.68 26.35
C SER A 273 -0.59 9.53 26.08
N LEU A 274 -0.98 8.64 25.16
CA LEU A 274 -0.11 7.59 24.63
C LEU A 274 0.53 8.06 23.32
N ARG A 275 1.74 8.64 23.40
CA ARG A 275 2.46 9.06 22.20
C ARG A 275 3.02 7.87 21.44
N ARG A 276 2.92 7.93 20.12
CA ARG A 276 3.60 7.01 19.20
C ARG A 276 4.90 7.66 18.75
N VAL A 277 6.03 7.16 19.25
CA VAL A 277 7.35 7.74 18.96
C VAL A 277 8.18 6.80 18.11
N VAL A 278 8.83 7.37 17.09
CA VAL A 278 9.95 6.73 16.39
C VAL A 278 11.17 7.54 16.79
N ARG A 279 11.99 6.96 17.68
CA ARG A 279 13.22 7.61 18.15
C ARG A 279 14.19 7.81 17.00
N GLU A 280 15.27 8.54 17.29
CA GLU A 280 16.37 8.71 16.33
C GLU A 280 16.87 7.36 15.79
N PRO A 281 17.28 7.29 14.51
CA PRO A 281 17.69 6.06 13.87
C PRO A 281 18.82 5.37 14.62
N LYS A 282 18.62 4.10 14.99
CA LYS A 282 19.66 3.31 15.70
C LYS A 282 20.93 3.09 14.87
N ARG A 283 20.82 3.14 13.55
CA ARG A 283 21.94 2.94 12.61
C ARG A 283 22.05 4.09 11.61
N TRP A 284 22.14 5.31 12.13
CA TRP A 284 22.34 6.52 11.32
C TRP A 284 23.64 6.47 10.53
N ASP A 285 24.71 5.96 11.13
CA ASP A 285 26.01 5.69 10.47
C ASP A 285 25.85 4.92 9.15
N ARG A 286 25.01 3.88 9.13
CA ARG A 286 24.74 3.13 7.90
C ARG A 286 23.90 3.92 6.90
N ILE A 287 22.98 4.75 7.36
CA ILE A 287 22.20 5.65 6.48
C ILE A 287 23.14 6.65 5.80
N VAL A 288 24.09 7.24 6.54
CA VAL A 288 25.12 8.13 6.00
C VAL A 288 25.98 7.40 4.95
N ALA A 289 26.41 6.16 5.24
CA ALA A 289 27.19 5.37 4.29
C ALA A 289 26.41 5.08 2.99
N ILE A 290 25.12 4.73 3.09
CA ILE A 290 24.25 4.51 1.92
C ILE A 290 24.11 5.80 1.09
N ALA A 291 23.92 6.95 1.74
CA ALA A 291 23.86 8.21 1.02
C ALA A 291 25.18 8.53 0.29
N ALA A 292 26.32 8.24 0.91
CA ALA A 292 27.64 8.45 0.33
C ALA A 292 27.91 7.55 -0.90
N GLU A 293 27.41 6.30 -0.90
CA GLU A 293 27.42 5.41 -2.08
C GLU A 293 26.70 6.04 -3.28
N HIS A 294 25.73 6.93 -3.03
CA HIS A 294 25.01 7.71 -4.04
C HIS A 294 25.56 9.13 -4.25
N GLY A 295 26.74 9.45 -3.71
CA GLY A 295 27.42 10.73 -3.85
C GLY A 295 26.82 11.86 -3.01
N VAL A 296 26.03 11.55 -1.97
CA VAL A 296 25.40 12.54 -1.08
C VAL A 296 25.98 12.42 0.32
N MET A 297 26.47 13.53 0.86
CA MET A 297 26.98 13.60 2.24
C MET A 297 25.87 14.01 3.19
N LEU A 298 25.41 13.08 4.02
CA LEU A 298 24.50 13.39 5.13
C LEU A 298 25.30 13.86 6.37
N PRO A 299 24.70 14.66 7.27
CA PRO A 299 25.33 15.07 8.52
C PRO A 299 25.69 13.87 9.42
N GLU A 300 26.70 14.04 10.28
CA GLU A 300 27.09 12.99 11.25
C GLU A 300 26.00 12.69 12.29
N LYS A 301 25.17 13.69 12.63
CA LYS A 301 24.04 13.53 13.53
C LYS A 301 22.75 13.31 12.74
N PRO A 302 21.78 12.53 13.27
CA PRO A 302 20.47 12.34 12.64
C PRO A 302 19.78 13.65 12.26
N ASP A 303 19.49 13.81 10.98
CA ASP A 303 18.78 14.96 10.43
C ASP A 303 17.70 14.47 9.47
N SER A 304 16.43 14.69 9.84
CA SER A 304 15.29 14.25 9.04
C SER A 304 15.12 15.06 7.76
N VAL A 305 15.51 16.34 7.75
CA VAL A 305 15.42 17.21 6.57
C VAL A 305 16.43 16.74 5.53
N ALA A 306 17.69 16.59 5.92
CA ALA A 306 18.73 16.11 5.01
C ALA A 306 18.42 14.72 4.44
N LEU A 307 17.90 13.81 5.27
CA LEU A 307 17.47 12.49 4.81
C LEU A 307 16.25 12.57 3.86
N SER A 308 15.27 13.44 4.15
CA SER A 308 14.09 13.64 3.30
C SER A 308 14.48 14.16 1.92
N GLU A 309 15.40 15.12 1.86
CA GLU A 309 15.95 15.68 0.61
C GLU A 309 16.67 14.61 -0.20
N PHE A 310 17.54 13.81 0.45
CA PHE A 310 18.21 12.68 -0.18
C PHE A 310 17.20 11.68 -0.77
N LEU A 311 16.22 11.21 0.02
CA LEU A 311 15.21 10.26 -0.45
C LEU A 311 14.37 10.84 -1.60
N SER A 312 13.97 12.10 -1.50
CA SER A 312 13.22 12.79 -2.56
C SER A 312 14.02 12.84 -3.87
N ALA A 313 15.31 13.17 -3.80
CA ALA A 313 16.19 13.21 -4.96
C ALA A 313 16.42 11.83 -5.57
N ARG A 314 16.47 10.76 -4.75
CA ARG A 314 16.58 9.37 -5.23
C ARG A 314 15.30 8.84 -5.85
N ARG A 315 14.13 9.20 -5.32
CA ARG A 315 12.85 8.84 -5.94
C ARG A 315 12.74 9.38 -7.38
N VAL A 316 13.22 10.59 -7.63
CA VAL A 316 13.20 11.20 -8.97
C VAL A 316 14.28 10.59 -9.88
N ALA A 317 15.49 10.39 -9.35
CA ALA A 317 16.61 9.88 -10.14
C ALA A 317 16.41 8.41 -10.56
N ASP A 318 15.93 7.58 -9.64
CA ASP A 318 15.77 6.13 -9.80
C ASP A 318 14.46 5.62 -9.16
N PRO A 319 13.30 5.93 -9.77
CA PRO A 319 11.99 5.54 -9.23
C PRO A 319 11.79 4.01 -9.17
N GLU A 320 12.47 3.24 -10.03
CA GLU A 320 12.28 1.78 -10.10
C GLU A 320 12.88 1.05 -8.89
N HIS A 321 14.03 1.50 -8.38
CA HIS A 321 14.67 0.92 -7.19
C HIS A 321 14.42 1.72 -5.91
N PHE A 322 13.74 2.87 -6.01
CA PHE A 322 13.50 3.71 -4.85
C PHE A 322 12.85 2.94 -3.70
N ALA A 323 11.91 2.04 -4.00
CA ALA A 323 11.24 1.23 -2.97
C ALA A 323 12.21 0.31 -2.19
N ASP A 324 13.30 -0.15 -2.81
CA ASP A 324 14.32 -0.97 -2.12
C ASP A 324 15.22 -0.11 -1.23
N LEU A 325 15.69 1.04 -1.73
CA LEU A 325 16.41 2.03 -0.93
C LEU A 325 15.56 2.49 0.27
N SER A 326 14.31 2.81 -0.01
CA SER A 326 13.32 3.25 0.95
C SER A 326 13.13 2.21 2.06
N LEU A 327 12.93 0.93 1.69
CA LEU A 327 12.83 -0.17 2.63
C LEU A 327 14.11 -0.36 3.45
N ALA A 328 15.29 -0.21 2.84
CA ALA A 328 16.56 -0.30 3.54
C ALA A 328 16.66 0.79 4.62
N VAL A 329 16.35 2.04 4.29
CA VAL A 329 16.34 3.16 5.25
C VAL A 329 15.31 2.94 6.36
N VAL A 330 14.08 2.51 6.03
CA VAL A 330 13.05 2.18 7.03
C VAL A 330 13.54 1.15 8.05
N LYS A 331 14.22 0.09 7.58
CA LYS A 331 14.81 -0.95 8.46
C LYS A 331 15.91 -0.40 9.37
N LEU A 332 16.55 0.72 9.03
CA LEU A 332 17.62 1.36 9.80
C LEU A 332 17.09 2.39 10.82
N LEU A 333 15.89 2.97 10.60
CA LEU A 333 15.24 3.86 11.57
C LEU A 333 14.91 3.14 12.89
N GLY A 334 14.38 1.92 12.79
CA GLY A 334 13.87 1.15 13.92
C GLY A 334 12.36 1.30 14.12
N PRO A 335 11.75 0.48 14.99
CA PRO A 335 10.31 0.45 15.19
C PRO A 335 9.82 1.64 16.02
N GLY A 336 8.62 2.13 15.71
CA GLY A 336 7.91 3.03 16.60
C GLY A 336 7.35 2.30 17.83
N VAL A 337 7.35 2.98 18.97
CA VAL A 337 6.88 2.46 20.26
C VAL A 337 5.85 3.41 20.86
N TYR A 338 4.95 2.89 21.69
CA TYR A 338 4.08 3.73 22.51
C TYR A 338 4.78 4.11 23.80
N VAL A 339 4.63 5.37 24.22
CA VAL A 339 5.13 5.88 25.49
C VAL A 339 4.08 6.76 26.17
N LEU A 340 4.04 6.72 27.50
CA LEU A 340 3.26 7.67 28.27
C LEU A 340 3.86 9.08 28.09
N GLU A 341 2.99 10.04 27.86
CA GLU A 341 3.31 11.46 27.87
C GLU A 341 2.46 12.20 28.90
N ARG A 342 3.14 12.97 29.74
CA ARG A 342 2.56 13.82 30.80
C ARG A 342 3.00 15.28 30.70
N ARG A 343 3.71 15.66 29.63
CA ARG A 343 4.27 17.01 29.41
C ARG A 343 3.29 18.12 29.81
N LEU A 344 3.51 18.63 31.01
CA LEU A 344 3.09 19.95 31.50
C LEU A 344 4.29 20.94 31.40
N GLY A 345 5.29 20.68 30.55
CA GLY A 345 6.52 21.48 30.51
C GLY A 345 7.42 21.30 29.28
N ASN A 346 8.43 22.17 29.20
CA ASN A 346 9.23 22.53 28.01
C ASN A 346 10.38 21.55 27.66
N ARG A 347 10.18 20.22 27.73
CA ARG A 347 11.20 19.23 27.32
C ARG A 347 10.99 18.78 25.87
N ARG A 348 12.02 18.89 25.04
CA ARG A 348 12.03 18.55 23.59
C ARG A 348 12.41 17.09 23.27
N GLU A 349 12.53 16.20 24.25
CA GLU A 349 13.15 14.89 24.00
C GLU A 349 12.19 13.87 23.36
N ALA A 350 12.60 13.32 22.21
CA ALA A 350 11.99 12.24 21.42
C ALA A 350 10.60 12.52 20.81
N GLY A 351 10.59 12.93 19.53
CA GLY A 351 9.41 12.95 18.66
C GLY A 351 9.27 11.69 17.79
N HIS A 352 8.54 11.81 16.68
CA HIS A 352 8.44 10.79 15.64
C HIS A 352 9.33 11.17 14.44
N PHE A 353 10.57 10.66 14.42
CA PHE A 353 11.60 11.03 13.44
C PHE A 353 11.11 10.95 11.98
N GLY A 354 10.49 9.83 11.59
CA GLY A 354 10.01 9.64 10.21
C GLY A 354 8.89 10.60 9.77
N LEU A 355 8.13 11.17 10.72
CA LEU A 355 7.07 12.13 10.43
C LEU A 355 7.53 13.57 10.66
N ALA A 356 8.73 13.77 11.22
CA ALA A 356 9.27 15.04 11.66
C ALA A 356 8.31 15.85 12.56
N VAL A 357 7.66 15.17 13.50
CA VAL A 357 6.73 15.79 14.46
C VAL A 357 7.13 15.47 15.89
N ALA A 358 6.99 16.45 16.78
CA ALA A 358 7.29 16.26 18.21
C ALA A 358 6.18 15.45 18.90
N ASP A 359 4.92 15.86 18.72
CA ASP A 359 3.79 15.28 19.42
C ASP A 359 2.88 14.56 18.42
N TYR A 360 2.71 13.25 18.62
CA TYR A 360 1.95 12.37 17.75
C TYR A 360 1.35 11.22 18.55
N VAL A 361 0.05 11.02 18.44
CA VAL A 361 -0.68 9.89 19.01
C VAL A 361 -1.33 9.08 17.89
N HIS A 362 -1.88 7.91 18.20
CA HIS A 362 -2.84 7.25 17.31
C HIS A 362 -4.24 7.45 17.89
N SER A 363 -5.15 7.97 17.08
CA SER A 363 -6.52 8.34 17.49
C SER A 363 -7.58 8.14 16.41
N THR A 364 -7.20 7.60 15.25
CA THR A 364 -8.03 7.59 14.04
C THR A 364 -8.43 6.18 13.58
N ALA A 365 -8.16 5.15 14.38
CA ALA A 365 -8.52 3.77 14.05
C ALA A 365 -8.93 2.90 15.25
N PRO A 366 -9.92 3.32 16.07
CA PRO A 366 -10.29 2.62 17.30
C PRO A 366 -10.93 1.24 17.07
N ASN A 367 -11.49 0.91 15.90
CA ASN A 367 -12.02 -0.43 15.64
C ASN A 367 -10.93 -1.51 15.58
N ARG A 368 -9.70 -1.10 15.29
CA ARG A 368 -8.57 -2.01 15.02
C ARG A 368 -7.31 -1.75 15.83
N ARG A 369 -7.30 -0.74 16.71
CA ARG A 369 -6.17 -0.41 17.59
C ARG A 369 -6.64 0.01 18.97
N PHE A 370 -6.20 -0.73 19.99
CA PHE A 370 -6.56 -0.48 21.39
C PHE A 370 -5.97 0.82 21.93
N ALA A 371 -4.79 1.24 21.44
CA ALA A 371 -4.21 2.53 21.79
C ALA A 371 -5.11 3.71 21.36
N ASP A 372 -5.82 3.58 20.24
CA ASP A 372 -6.77 4.58 19.76
C ASP A 372 -8.05 4.58 20.60
N LEU A 373 -8.54 3.40 21.00
CA LEU A 373 -9.65 3.26 21.95
C LEU A 373 -9.33 3.90 23.31
N VAL A 374 -8.12 3.67 23.84
CA VAL A 374 -7.63 4.32 25.07
C VAL A 374 -7.53 5.83 24.88
N THR A 375 -7.04 6.30 23.72
CA THR A 375 -7.02 7.73 23.37
C THR A 375 -8.41 8.33 23.32
N GLN A 376 -9.38 7.62 22.76
CA GLN A 376 -10.78 8.04 22.72
C GLN A 376 -11.39 8.17 24.12
N ARG A 377 -11.09 7.23 25.03
CA ARG A 377 -11.50 7.31 26.44
C ARG A 377 -10.90 8.54 27.15
N MET A 378 -9.62 8.85 26.89
CA MET A 378 -8.98 10.06 27.41
C MET A 378 -9.61 11.34 26.86
N LEU A 379 -9.94 11.37 25.56
CA LEU A 379 -10.65 12.50 24.94
C LEU A 379 -12.03 12.72 25.56
N ARG A 380 -12.80 11.64 25.75
CA ARG A 380 -14.12 11.68 26.39
C ARG A 380 -14.03 12.17 27.83
N ALA A 381 -13.01 11.76 28.58
CA ALA A 381 -12.79 12.23 29.94
C ALA A 381 -12.48 13.73 30.01
N VAL A 382 -11.74 14.27 29.05
CA VAL A 382 -11.50 15.72 28.91
C VAL A 382 -12.79 16.45 28.55
N GLU A 383 -13.55 15.94 27.57
CA GLU A 383 -14.83 16.52 27.14
C GLU A 383 -15.85 16.59 28.30
N LEU A 384 -15.97 15.51 29.08
CA LEU A 384 -16.90 15.39 30.20
C LEU A 384 -16.37 15.95 31.53
N GLN A 385 -15.11 16.40 31.57
CA GLN A 385 -14.42 16.85 32.79
C GLN A 385 -14.49 15.82 33.94
N SER A 386 -14.45 14.52 33.60
CA SER A 386 -14.72 13.42 34.53
C SER A 386 -13.48 12.85 35.25
N GLY A 387 -12.33 13.55 35.18
CA GLY A 387 -11.05 13.07 35.69
C GLY A 387 -10.37 12.03 34.78
N ALA A 388 -9.09 11.74 35.03
CA ALA A 388 -8.31 10.84 34.18
C ALA A 388 -8.84 9.39 34.27
N PRO A 389 -9.12 8.72 33.14
CA PRO A 389 -9.68 7.37 33.15
C PRO A 389 -8.67 6.28 33.49
N TYR A 390 -7.37 6.62 33.49
CA TYR A 390 -6.26 5.72 33.77
C TYR A 390 -5.23 6.37 34.67
N THR A 391 -4.58 5.58 35.51
CA THR A 391 -3.35 5.98 36.20
C THR A 391 -2.15 5.90 35.27
N ASP A 392 -1.02 6.48 35.68
CA ASP A 392 0.21 6.43 34.88
C ASP A 392 0.74 5.00 34.76
N GLU A 393 0.66 4.22 35.82
CA GLU A 393 1.08 2.81 35.83
C GLU A 393 0.26 2.00 34.82
N GLN A 394 -1.05 2.25 34.76
CA GLN A 394 -1.93 1.63 33.76
C GLN A 394 -1.55 2.05 32.34
N LEU A 395 -1.33 3.34 32.09
CA LEU A 395 -0.94 3.84 30.77
C LEU A 395 0.43 3.30 30.32
N ILE A 396 1.40 3.19 31.22
CA ILE A 396 2.71 2.58 30.93
C ILE A 396 2.54 1.10 30.57
N ALA A 397 1.73 0.35 31.33
CA ALA A 397 1.46 -1.06 31.05
C ALA A 397 0.76 -1.22 29.68
N ILE A 398 -0.24 -0.40 29.38
CA ILE A 398 -0.95 -0.38 28.10
C ILE A 398 0.01 -0.05 26.95
N ALA A 399 0.86 0.96 27.10
CA ALA A 399 1.85 1.35 26.09
C ALA A 399 2.82 0.23 25.75
N ASN A 400 3.36 -0.45 26.77
CA ASN A 400 4.25 -1.59 26.61
C ASN A 400 3.53 -2.75 25.90
N ARG A 401 2.31 -3.08 26.32
CA ARG A 401 1.50 -4.14 25.73
C ARG A 401 1.18 -3.87 24.26
N CYS A 402 0.71 -2.66 23.93
CA CYS A 402 0.41 -2.26 22.55
C CYS A 402 1.66 -2.33 21.65
N THR A 403 2.83 -1.98 22.18
CA THR A 403 4.10 -2.09 21.46
C THR A 403 4.48 -3.55 21.20
N GLU A 404 4.44 -4.39 22.24
CA GLU A 404 4.74 -5.82 22.16
C GLU A 404 3.82 -6.55 21.16
N ARG A 405 2.50 -6.32 21.28
CA ARG A 405 1.50 -6.93 20.39
C ARG A 405 1.62 -6.41 18.96
N GLY A 406 1.92 -5.12 18.75
CA GLY A 406 2.20 -4.58 17.43
C GLY A 406 3.41 -5.23 16.74
N ASP A 407 4.47 -5.56 17.49
CA ASP A 407 5.61 -6.33 16.98
C ASP A 407 5.23 -7.77 16.64
N ALA A 408 4.42 -8.41 17.49
CA ALA A 408 3.90 -9.76 17.28
C ALA A 408 3.00 -9.83 16.03
N ALA A 409 2.09 -8.87 15.83
CA ALA A 409 1.22 -8.79 14.66
C ALA A 409 2.03 -8.72 13.37
N ARG A 410 2.99 -7.79 13.29
CA ARG A 410 3.90 -7.67 12.13
C ARG A 410 4.69 -8.95 11.87
N LYS A 411 5.01 -9.73 12.91
CA LYS A 411 5.67 -11.04 12.75
C LYS A 411 4.71 -12.06 12.14
N VAL A 412 3.46 -12.14 12.60
CA VAL A 412 2.44 -13.02 12.02
C VAL A 412 2.20 -12.68 10.55
N GLU A 413 1.96 -11.42 10.22
CA GLU A 413 1.72 -10.98 8.84
C GLU A 413 2.88 -11.29 7.90
N ARG A 414 4.13 -11.09 8.36
CA ARG A 414 5.32 -11.48 7.58
C ARG A 414 5.41 -12.98 7.37
N THR A 415 5.10 -13.78 8.38
CA THR A 415 5.06 -15.25 8.26
C THR A 415 4.02 -15.66 7.23
N MET A 416 2.81 -15.11 7.30
CA MET A 416 1.73 -15.46 6.37
C MET A 416 2.00 -15.00 4.94
N ARG A 417 2.64 -13.84 4.74
CA ARG A 417 3.14 -13.42 3.42
C ARG A 417 4.15 -14.41 2.84
N LYS A 418 5.03 -14.98 3.66
CA LYS A 418 5.99 -16.01 3.23
C LYS A 418 5.29 -17.33 2.89
N VAL A 419 4.33 -17.76 3.71
CA VAL A 419 3.47 -18.93 3.43
C VAL A 419 2.74 -18.76 2.10
N ALA A 420 2.14 -17.60 1.87
CA ALA A 420 1.46 -17.27 0.62
C ALA A 420 2.40 -17.28 -0.60
N GLY A 421 3.57 -16.64 -0.48
CA GLY A 421 4.59 -16.63 -1.53
C GLY A 421 5.12 -18.04 -1.84
N ALA A 422 5.38 -18.85 -0.82
CA ALA A 422 5.85 -20.22 -0.96
C ALA A 422 4.79 -21.12 -1.62
N SER A 423 3.52 -21.01 -1.18
CA SER A 423 2.41 -21.74 -1.79
C SER A 423 2.25 -21.42 -3.28
N MET A 424 2.45 -20.17 -3.68
CA MET A 424 2.34 -19.76 -5.08
C MET A 424 3.53 -20.23 -5.94
N LEU A 425 4.72 -20.37 -5.34
CA LEU A 425 5.94 -20.80 -6.03
C LEU A 425 6.13 -22.33 -6.05
N ALA A 426 5.28 -23.09 -5.35
CA ALA A 426 5.39 -24.54 -5.19
C ALA A 426 5.59 -25.30 -6.52
N ASP A 427 4.82 -24.94 -7.54
CA ASP A 427 4.85 -25.62 -8.85
C ASP A 427 5.93 -25.06 -9.80
N ARG A 428 6.78 -24.14 -9.33
CA ARG A 428 7.75 -23.40 -10.16
C ARG A 428 9.21 -23.68 -9.79
N VAL A 429 9.45 -24.70 -8.98
CA VAL A 429 10.81 -25.12 -8.58
C VAL A 429 11.63 -25.46 -9.83
N GLY A 430 12.84 -24.91 -9.91
CA GLY A 430 13.74 -25.01 -11.07
C GLY A 430 13.65 -23.84 -12.06
N GLU A 431 12.64 -22.98 -11.97
CA GLU A 431 12.54 -21.79 -12.82
C GLU A 431 13.50 -20.67 -12.38
N SER A 432 13.95 -19.86 -13.34
CA SER A 432 14.80 -18.69 -13.10
C SER A 432 14.02 -17.38 -13.15
N PHE A 433 14.33 -16.49 -12.22
CA PHE A 433 13.66 -15.23 -11.99
C PHE A 433 14.67 -14.07 -11.96
N ALA A 434 14.24 -12.90 -12.41
CA ALA A 434 14.92 -11.65 -12.10
C ALA A 434 14.57 -11.21 -10.68
N ALA A 435 15.57 -10.78 -9.91
CA ALA A 435 15.41 -10.41 -8.52
C ALA A 435 16.36 -9.27 -8.12
N VAL A 436 16.01 -8.58 -7.05
CA VAL A 436 16.85 -7.56 -6.41
C VAL A 436 17.27 -8.06 -5.04
N VAL A 437 18.54 -7.88 -4.67
CA VAL A 437 19.06 -8.24 -3.34
C VAL A 437 18.50 -7.27 -2.31
N THR A 438 17.73 -7.77 -1.34
CA THR A 438 17.05 -6.95 -0.31
C THR A 438 17.76 -6.97 1.03
N ALA A 439 18.67 -7.92 1.25
CA ALA A 439 19.54 -7.97 2.42
C ALA A 439 20.81 -8.79 2.13
N ALA A 440 21.96 -8.30 2.58
CA ALA A 440 23.22 -9.02 2.60
C ALA A 440 23.83 -8.90 4.00
N SER A 441 24.08 -10.03 4.67
CA SER A 441 24.66 -10.06 6.01
C SER A 441 25.32 -11.42 6.29
N PRO A 442 26.11 -11.57 7.37
CA PRO A 442 26.63 -12.87 7.78
C PRO A 442 25.53 -13.91 8.06
N LYS A 443 24.30 -13.49 8.34
CA LYS A 443 23.13 -14.37 8.54
C LYS A 443 22.54 -14.91 7.23
N GLY A 444 22.95 -14.37 6.08
CA GLY A 444 22.52 -14.78 4.75
C GLY A 444 22.22 -13.60 3.84
N THR A 445 22.13 -13.92 2.55
CA THR A 445 21.70 -13.02 1.47
C THR A 445 20.24 -13.33 1.12
N TYR A 446 19.44 -12.30 0.93
CA TYR A 446 18.03 -12.40 0.56
C TYR A 446 17.76 -11.60 -0.71
N VAL A 447 16.87 -12.14 -1.54
CA VAL A 447 16.46 -11.52 -2.80
C VAL A 447 14.94 -11.44 -2.85
N ARG A 448 14.42 -10.37 -3.43
CA ARG A 448 13.03 -10.21 -3.80
C ARG A 448 12.90 -10.32 -5.31
N LEU A 449 12.07 -11.25 -5.76
CA LEU A 449 11.74 -11.41 -7.16
C LEU A 449 11.05 -10.13 -7.69
N LEU A 450 11.28 -9.79 -8.96
CA LEU A 450 10.58 -8.66 -9.59
C LEU A 450 9.11 -8.97 -9.86
N SER A 451 8.81 -10.21 -10.24
CA SER A 451 7.45 -10.69 -10.47
C SER A 451 7.36 -12.21 -10.30
N PRO A 452 6.50 -12.72 -9.41
CA PRO A 452 5.75 -11.97 -8.38
C PRO A 452 6.70 -11.43 -7.29
N PRO A 453 6.35 -10.39 -6.52
CA PRO A 453 7.23 -9.72 -5.53
C PRO A 453 7.44 -10.55 -4.25
N VAL A 454 8.04 -11.73 -4.39
CA VAL A 454 8.29 -12.68 -3.31
C VAL A 454 9.73 -12.60 -2.84
N GLU A 455 9.96 -12.52 -1.53
CA GLU A 455 11.29 -12.55 -0.93
C GLU A 455 11.68 -13.98 -0.52
N GLY A 456 12.92 -14.37 -0.81
CA GLY A 456 13.50 -15.64 -0.39
C GLY A 456 15.01 -15.54 -0.15
N ARG A 457 15.59 -16.61 0.40
CA ARG A 457 17.01 -16.65 0.76
C ARG A 457 17.84 -17.17 -0.40
N VAL A 458 19.00 -16.57 -0.67
CA VAL A 458 20.00 -17.14 -1.57
C VAL A 458 20.88 -18.11 -0.78
N VAL A 459 20.66 -19.41 -0.98
CA VAL A 459 21.40 -20.48 -0.28
C VAL A 459 22.69 -20.88 -0.98
N ARG A 460 22.86 -20.50 -2.25
CA ARG A 460 24.06 -20.77 -3.06
C ARG A 460 24.40 -19.56 -3.94
N GLY A 461 25.68 -19.20 -3.99
CA GLY A 461 26.16 -18.05 -4.79
C GLY A 461 25.78 -16.68 -4.21
N GLY A 462 25.45 -16.61 -2.92
CA GLY A 462 25.16 -15.36 -2.21
C GLY A 462 26.37 -14.48 -1.84
N PRO A 463 27.57 -15.02 -1.55
CA PRO A 463 28.73 -14.18 -1.21
C PRO A 463 29.12 -13.22 -2.36
N GLY A 464 29.33 -11.94 -2.02
CA GLY A 464 29.68 -10.89 -2.98
C GLY A 464 28.49 -10.13 -3.56
N LEU A 465 27.27 -10.57 -3.28
CA LEU A 465 26.05 -9.80 -3.56
C LEU A 465 25.80 -8.78 -2.45
N ASP A 466 25.42 -7.56 -2.82
CA ASP A 466 25.05 -6.51 -1.88
C ASP A 466 23.65 -5.96 -2.15
N VAL A 467 23.08 -5.29 -1.16
CA VAL A 467 21.73 -4.72 -1.22
C VAL A 467 21.62 -3.76 -2.41
N GLY A 468 20.57 -3.95 -3.22
CA GLY A 468 20.33 -3.18 -4.45
C GLY A 468 20.82 -3.88 -5.72
N ASP A 469 21.65 -4.92 -5.63
CA ASP A 469 22.09 -5.66 -6.82
C ASP A 469 20.91 -6.34 -7.53
N THR A 470 20.83 -6.14 -8.85
CA THR A 470 19.91 -6.90 -9.71
C THR A 470 20.57 -8.19 -10.18
N VAL A 471 19.99 -9.33 -9.84
CA VAL A 471 20.53 -10.66 -10.13
C VAL A 471 19.48 -11.55 -10.81
N ARG A 472 19.98 -12.64 -11.42
CA ARG A 472 19.12 -13.76 -11.81
C ARG A 472 19.31 -14.89 -10.82
N VAL A 473 18.20 -15.43 -10.33
CA VAL A 473 18.19 -16.52 -9.35
C VAL A 473 17.28 -17.64 -9.81
N THR A 474 17.64 -18.87 -9.48
CA THR A 474 16.83 -20.06 -9.76
C THR A 474 16.19 -20.54 -8.47
N LEU A 475 14.88 -20.81 -8.49
CA LEU A 475 14.15 -21.35 -7.34
C LEU A 475 14.59 -22.79 -7.10
N VAL A 476 15.12 -23.08 -5.90
CA VAL A 476 15.67 -24.39 -5.55
C VAL A 476 14.68 -25.21 -4.73
N VAL A 477 14.08 -24.61 -3.71
CA VAL A 477 13.12 -25.28 -2.85
C VAL A 477 12.12 -24.29 -2.29
N THR A 478 10.92 -24.78 -2.02
CA THR A 478 9.93 -24.06 -1.25
C THR A 478 9.15 -24.99 -0.33
N ASP A 479 8.79 -24.49 0.85
CA ASP A 479 7.96 -25.16 1.85
C ASP A 479 6.82 -24.21 2.21
N ALA A 480 5.61 -24.49 1.71
CA ALA A 480 4.44 -23.66 1.93
C ALA A 480 4.03 -23.59 3.41
N VAL A 481 4.22 -24.67 4.17
CA VAL A 481 3.82 -24.73 5.60
C VAL A 481 4.75 -23.88 6.44
N LYS A 482 6.06 -23.92 6.15
CA LYS A 482 7.07 -23.14 6.89
C LYS A 482 7.30 -21.73 6.32
N GLY A 483 6.78 -21.46 5.13
CA GLY A 483 7.06 -20.23 4.39
C GLY A 483 8.53 -20.11 3.97
N PHE A 484 9.18 -21.22 3.63
CA PHE A 484 10.57 -21.21 3.14
C PHE A 484 10.61 -21.12 1.62
N ILE A 485 11.54 -20.30 1.12
CA ILE A 485 11.75 -20.04 -0.30
C ILE A 485 13.25 -19.82 -0.49
N ASP A 486 13.91 -20.76 -1.14
CA ASP A 486 15.35 -20.74 -1.32
C ASP A 486 15.74 -20.67 -2.79
N PHE A 487 16.73 -19.85 -3.07
CA PHE A 487 17.23 -19.50 -4.38
C PHE A 487 18.72 -19.86 -4.52
N ALA A 488 19.15 -20.11 -5.75
CA ALA A 488 20.56 -20.21 -6.12
C ALA A 488 20.92 -19.14 -7.15
N HIS A 489 22.08 -18.53 -6.99
CA HIS A 489 22.71 -17.64 -7.96
C HIS A 489 23.95 -18.34 -8.54
N ASP A 490 24.14 -18.27 -9.87
CA ASP A 490 25.31 -18.85 -10.55
C ASP A 490 26.16 -17.73 -11.17
N ALA A 491 27.40 -17.59 -10.70
CA ALA A 491 28.30 -16.48 -11.01
C ALA A 491 29.04 -16.66 -12.35
N THR A 492 29.04 -17.86 -12.93
CA THR A 492 29.96 -18.25 -14.02
C THR A 492 29.59 -17.70 -15.41
N ASP A 493 28.34 -17.29 -15.62
CA ASP A 493 27.85 -16.65 -16.86
C ASP A 493 27.59 -15.13 -16.66
N ALA A 494 27.82 -14.64 -15.43
CA ALA A 494 27.38 -13.33 -14.99
C ALA A 494 28.28 -12.20 -15.53
N SER A 495 29.62 -12.30 -15.45
CA SER A 495 30.51 -11.15 -15.70
C SER A 495 30.45 -10.57 -17.12
N ARG A 496 30.41 -11.41 -18.17
CA ARG A 496 30.26 -10.93 -19.58
C ARG A 496 28.86 -10.38 -19.85
N LYS A 497 27.83 -10.99 -19.26
CA LYS A 497 26.44 -10.50 -19.35
C LYS A 497 26.26 -9.20 -18.56
N LEU A 498 26.97 -9.04 -17.42
CA LEU A 498 26.99 -7.84 -16.59
C LEU A 498 27.69 -6.69 -17.31
N GLU A 499 28.81 -6.93 -17.99
CA GLU A 499 29.51 -5.89 -18.75
C GLU A 499 28.68 -5.42 -19.95
N ARG A 500 28.05 -6.37 -20.68
CA ARG A 500 27.09 -6.04 -21.75
C ARG A 500 25.86 -5.31 -21.21
N SER A 501 25.36 -5.70 -20.04
CA SER A 501 24.27 -5.01 -19.35
C SER A 501 24.67 -3.60 -18.96
N ARG A 502 25.80 -3.39 -18.27
CA ARG A 502 26.32 -2.06 -17.90
C ARG A 502 26.48 -1.14 -19.10
N ARG A 503 27.02 -1.61 -20.22
CA ARG A 503 27.10 -0.82 -21.47
C ARG A 503 25.73 -0.42 -22.00
N LYS A 504 24.76 -1.33 -21.99
CA LYS A 504 23.39 -1.02 -22.40
C LYS A 504 22.68 -0.07 -21.45
N LYS A 505 22.91 -0.19 -20.13
CA LYS A 505 22.39 0.71 -19.10
C LYS A 505 22.88 2.14 -19.29
N VAL A 506 24.20 2.32 -19.46
CA VAL A 506 24.83 3.62 -19.76
C VAL A 506 24.27 4.23 -21.05
N MET A 507 24.09 3.41 -22.09
CA MET A 507 23.55 3.88 -23.37
C MET A 507 22.06 4.25 -23.29
N ALA A 508 21.26 3.50 -22.53
CA ALA A 508 19.85 3.80 -22.30
C ALA A 508 19.68 5.07 -21.45
N ASP A 509 20.57 5.31 -20.48
CA ASP A 509 20.56 6.53 -19.66
C ASP A 509 20.94 7.76 -20.48
N ALA A 510 21.97 7.64 -21.34
CA ALA A 510 22.38 8.70 -22.26
C ALA A 510 21.29 9.07 -23.29
N LEU A 511 20.44 8.12 -23.68
CA LEU A 511 19.33 8.35 -24.62
C LEU A 511 18.04 8.81 -23.93
N ARG A 512 17.92 8.68 -22.60
CA ARG A 512 16.71 9.03 -21.82
C ARG A 512 16.20 10.45 -22.03
N PRO A 513 17.04 11.50 -22.15
CA PRO A 513 16.57 12.86 -22.40
C PRO A 513 15.89 13.06 -23.77
N HIS A 514 16.08 12.11 -24.70
CA HIS A 514 15.63 12.22 -26.08
C HIS A 514 14.38 11.38 -26.38
N ILE A 515 13.66 10.93 -25.36
CA ILE A 515 12.40 10.20 -25.55
C ILE A 515 11.39 11.13 -26.24
N GLY A 516 10.81 10.65 -27.34
CA GLY A 516 9.92 11.39 -28.23
C GLY A 516 10.61 11.93 -29.50
N GLU A 517 11.94 11.97 -29.53
CA GLU A 517 12.70 12.40 -30.72
C GLU A 517 12.81 11.28 -31.76
N GLN A 518 12.97 11.69 -33.03
CA GLN A 518 13.10 10.79 -34.16
C GLN A 518 14.56 10.68 -34.61
N PHE A 519 14.99 9.46 -34.94
CA PHE A 519 16.34 9.12 -35.32
C PHE A 519 16.35 8.32 -36.62
N GLN A 520 17.45 8.40 -37.37
CA GLN A 520 17.74 7.44 -38.42
C GLN A 520 18.43 6.22 -37.82
N ALA A 521 17.93 5.03 -38.14
CA ALA A 521 18.48 3.78 -37.63
C ALA A 521 18.54 2.70 -38.70
N ILE A 522 19.61 1.91 -38.69
CA ILE A 522 19.78 0.74 -39.56
C ILE A 522 19.24 -0.48 -38.84
N VAL A 523 18.43 -1.29 -39.53
CA VAL A 523 17.92 -2.56 -39.02
C VAL A 523 19.06 -3.58 -38.94
N THR A 524 19.41 -4.00 -37.73
CA THR A 524 20.54 -4.90 -37.45
C THR A 524 20.13 -6.36 -37.30
N GLY A 525 18.84 -6.63 -37.04
CA GLY A 525 18.34 -7.99 -36.90
C GLY A 525 16.83 -8.07 -36.94
N VAL A 526 16.29 -9.13 -37.52
CA VAL A 526 14.84 -9.41 -37.60
C VAL A 526 14.61 -10.86 -37.16
N SER A 527 13.63 -11.07 -36.28
CA SER A 527 13.20 -12.39 -35.83
C SER A 527 11.70 -12.42 -35.51
N ASP A 528 11.13 -13.60 -35.31
CA ASP A 528 9.75 -13.80 -34.82
C ASP A 528 9.46 -13.16 -33.45
N SER A 529 10.53 -12.76 -32.76
CA SER A 529 10.51 -12.17 -31.43
C SER A 529 10.73 -10.65 -31.43
N GLY A 530 11.06 -10.03 -32.57
CA GLY A 530 11.25 -8.58 -32.71
C GLY A 530 12.28 -8.17 -33.76
N THR A 531 12.34 -6.87 -34.03
CA THR A 531 13.32 -6.23 -34.91
C THR A 531 14.24 -5.33 -34.08
N TRP A 532 15.53 -5.36 -34.35
CA TRP A 532 16.53 -4.50 -33.70
C TRP A 532 17.10 -3.51 -34.69
N VAL A 533 17.35 -2.31 -34.18
CA VAL A 533 17.90 -1.19 -34.94
C VAL A 533 19.05 -0.55 -34.19
N ARG A 534 20.01 -0.04 -34.94
CA ARG A 534 21.13 0.76 -34.43
C ARG A 534 21.08 2.14 -35.04
N LEU A 535 21.16 3.17 -34.21
CA LEU A 535 21.19 4.55 -34.64
C LEU A 535 22.41 4.82 -35.53
N VAL A 536 22.23 5.64 -36.56
CA VAL A 536 23.27 5.93 -37.56
C VAL A 536 24.27 6.96 -37.02
N ASP A 537 23.77 8.05 -36.44
CA ASP A 537 24.58 9.23 -36.12
C ASP A 537 25.05 9.29 -34.65
N ARG A 538 24.74 8.26 -33.86
CA ARG A 538 25.15 8.18 -32.45
C ARG A 538 25.13 6.76 -31.91
N PRO A 539 25.83 6.48 -30.81
CA PRO A 539 25.72 5.21 -30.10
C PRO A 539 24.28 5.01 -29.61
N GLY A 540 23.64 3.94 -30.07
CA GLY A 540 22.29 3.57 -29.66
C GLY A 540 21.86 2.32 -30.40
N GLU A 541 21.54 1.25 -29.68
CA GLU A 541 20.99 0.03 -30.28
C GLU A 541 19.81 -0.44 -29.43
N GLY A 542 18.69 -0.67 -30.09
CA GLY A 542 17.42 -0.92 -29.41
C GLY A 542 16.48 -1.75 -30.25
N ARG A 543 15.32 -2.05 -29.68
CA ARG A 543 14.29 -2.87 -30.30
C ARG A 543 13.20 -1.98 -30.85
N VAL A 544 12.74 -2.27 -32.06
CA VAL A 544 11.53 -1.66 -32.62
C VAL A 544 10.31 -2.40 -32.06
N VAL A 545 9.55 -1.74 -31.19
CA VAL A 545 8.40 -2.32 -30.47
C VAL A 545 7.07 -2.11 -31.19
N ARG A 546 6.99 -1.16 -32.13
CA ARG A 546 5.83 -0.96 -33.04
C ARG A 546 6.25 -0.66 -34.47
N GLY A 547 5.41 -1.09 -35.43
CA GLY A 547 5.65 -0.99 -36.88
C GLY A 547 6.84 -1.80 -37.43
N PHE A 548 7.33 -2.77 -36.68
CA PHE A 548 8.53 -3.55 -37.03
C PHE A 548 8.32 -4.63 -38.11
N LYS A 549 7.07 -4.96 -38.45
CA LYS A 549 6.73 -6.13 -39.29
C LYS A 549 7.15 -5.99 -40.76
N SER A 550 7.34 -4.76 -41.26
CA SER A 550 7.75 -4.47 -42.64
C SER A 550 9.26 -4.23 -42.78
N LEU A 551 10.03 -4.39 -41.71
CA LEU A 551 11.45 -4.06 -41.67
C LEU A 551 12.32 -5.27 -42.00
N ALA A 552 13.33 -5.08 -42.84
CA ALA A 552 14.34 -6.08 -43.20
C ALA A 552 15.75 -5.63 -42.78
N VAL A 553 16.62 -6.59 -42.49
CA VAL A 553 18.02 -6.33 -42.12
C VAL A 553 18.71 -5.51 -43.21
N GLY A 554 19.42 -4.45 -42.81
CA GLY A 554 20.11 -3.53 -43.70
C GLY A 554 19.30 -2.31 -44.15
N MET A 555 17.98 -2.25 -43.87
CA MET A 555 17.19 -1.04 -44.15
C MET A 555 17.54 0.09 -43.19
N THR A 556 17.67 1.31 -43.71
CA THR A 556 17.70 2.53 -42.90
C THR A 556 16.28 3.08 -42.79
N VAL A 557 15.77 3.21 -41.57
CA VAL A 557 14.40 3.66 -41.32
C VAL A 557 14.36 4.73 -40.24
N PRO A 558 13.41 5.68 -40.33
CA PRO A 558 13.16 6.61 -39.26
C PRO A 558 12.47 5.88 -38.10
N VAL A 559 12.97 6.09 -36.89
CA VAL A 559 12.42 5.53 -35.66
C VAL A 559 12.30 6.60 -34.59
N THR A 560 11.20 6.58 -33.84
CA THR A 560 11.02 7.46 -32.67
C THR A 560 11.44 6.70 -31.42
N LEU A 561 12.29 7.32 -30.59
CA LEU A 561 12.64 6.74 -29.30
C LEU A 561 11.42 6.86 -28.37
N VAL A 562 10.85 5.75 -27.93
CA VAL A 562 9.62 5.77 -27.11
C VAL A 562 9.85 5.41 -25.66
N ARG A 563 10.92 4.67 -25.38
CA ARG A 563 11.28 4.30 -24.01
C ARG A 563 12.75 3.95 -23.94
N THR A 564 13.40 4.40 -22.89
CA THR A 564 14.65 3.82 -22.43
C THR A 564 14.45 3.25 -21.03
N ASP A 565 15.18 2.19 -20.74
CA ASP A 565 15.24 1.53 -19.45
C ASP A 565 16.73 1.38 -19.13
N SER A 566 17.26 2.36 -18.40
CA SER A 566 18.67 2.38 -17.97
C SER A 566 18.98 1.34 -16.91
N VAL A 567 17.99 0.59 -16.42
CA VAL A 567 18.13 -0.46 -15.42
C VAL A 567 18.33 -1.83 -16.07
N HIS A 568 17.60 -2.14 -17.12
CA HIS A 568 17.72 -3.40 -17.87
C HIS A 568 18.50 -3.24 -19.17
N GLY A 569 18.82 -2.00 -19.54
CA GLY A 569 19.50 -1.66 -20.78
C GLY A 569 18.60 -1.83 -22.00
N PHE A 570 17.29 -1.60 -21.85
CA PHE A 570 16.37 -1.59 -22.98
C PHE A 570 16.29 -0.20 -23.59
N ILE A 571 16.21 -0.17 -24.91
CA ILE A 571 16.01 1.04 -25.71
C ILE A 571 14.96 0.61 -26.71
N ASP A 572 13.77 1.18 -26.61
CA ASP A 572 12.63 0.83 -27.44
C ASP A 572 12.32 1.98 -28.41
N PHE A 573 12.18 1.58 -29.65
CA PHE A 573 11.90 2.45 -30.78
C PHE A 573 10.52 2.12 -31.36
N GLU A 574 9.84 3.11 -31.91
CA GLU A 574 8.66 2.89 -32.75
C GLU A 574 8.97 3.32 -34.18
N HIS A 575 8.56 2.50 -35.12
CA HIS A 575 8.48 2.87 -36.53
C HIS A 575 7.00 3.11 -36.84
N THR A 576 6.63 4.32 -37.23
CA THR A 576 5.26 4.64 -37.65
C THR A 576 5.12 4.37 -39.13
N ALA A 577 4.53 3.22 -39.48
CA ALA A 577 3.81 3.08 -40.74
C ALA A 577 2.36 3.58 -40.50
N GLU A 578 1.75 4.26 -41.46
CA GLU A 578 0.42 4.92 -41.38
C GLU A 578 -0.78 4.01 -40.98
N ALA A 579 -0.57 2.72 -40.67
CA ALA A 579 -1.60 1.71 -40.50
C ALA A 579 -2.08 1.41 -39.05
N ASP A 580 -1.59 2.09 -37.99
CA ASP A 580 -1.77 1.61 -36.59
C ASP A 580 -2.78 2.41 -35.70
N ARG A 581 -3.54 3.38 -36.25
CA ARG A 581 -4.55 4.17 -35.49
C ARG A 581 -5.62 3.32 -34.76
N PRO A 582 -6.18 2.24 -35.35
CA PRO A 582 -7.17 1.37 -34.69
C PRO A 582 -6.63 0.63 -33.44
N LYS A 583 -5.32 0.39 -33.40
CA LYS A 583 -4.65 -0.31 -32.29
C LYS A 583 -4.47 0.59 -31.06
N ALA A 584 -4.21 1.88 -31.28
CA ALA A 584 -4.13 2.88 -30.22
C ALA A 584 -5.49 3.05 -29.52
N GLU A 585 -6.58 3.13 -30.29
CA GLU A 585 -7.95 3.20 -29.74
C GLU A 585 -8.33 1.93 -28.98
N ARG A 586 -7.97 0.75 -29.49
CA ARG A 586 -8.18 -0.51 -28.77
C ARG A 586 -7.41 -0.54 -27.44
N LEU A 587 -6.17 -0.06 -27.42
CA LEU A 587 -5.37 0.02 -26.20
C LEU A 587 -5.98 1.01 -25.21
N ALA A 588 -6.42 2.19 -25.65
CA ALA A 588 -7.11 3.17 -24.82
C ALA A 588 -8.38 2.58 -24.19
N ARG A 589 -9.20 1.85 -24.97
CA ARG A 589 -10.36 1.10 -24.45
C ARG A 589 -9.94 0.08 -23.39
N LYS A 590 -8.89 -0.72 -23.62
CA LYS A 590 -8.40 -1.70 -22.63
C LYS A 590 -7.90 -1.05 -21.35
N ARG A 591 -7.25 0.12 -21.42
CA ARG A 591 -6.81 0.87 -20.22
C ARG A 591 -7.99 1.33 -19.38
N VAL A 592 -9.03 1.88 -20.00
CA VAL A 592 -10.26 2.30 -19.31
C VAL A 592 -10.96 1.11 -18.65
N VAL A 593 -11.03 -0.04 -19.34
CA VAL A 593 -11.58 -1.26 -18.74
C VAL A 593 -10.71 -1.75 -17.58
N ALA A 594 -9.38 -1.74 -17.74
CA ALA A 594 -8.45 -2.17 -16.70
C ALA A 594 -8.55 -1.29 -15.43
N GLU A 595 -8.70 0.02 -15.57
CA GLU A 595 -8.93 0.95 -14.46
C GLU A 595 -10.17 0.55 -13.64
N ARG A 596 -11.29 0.26 -14.31
CA ARG A 596 -12.55 -0.15 -13.67
C ARG A 596 -12.48 -1.51 -12.97
N LEU A 597 -11.50 -2.34 -13.33
CA LEU A 597 -11.33 -3.69 -12.80
C LEU A 597 -10.34 -3.76 -11.62
N GLN A 598 -9.65 -2.67 -11.27
CA GLN A 598 -8.68 -2.64 -10.17
C GLN A 598 -9.27 -3.13 -8.83
N ASP A 599 -10.51 -2.73 -8.53
CA ASP A 599 -11.25 -3.11 -7.31
C ASP A 599 -11.99 -4.44 -7.41
N ARG A 600 -11.80 -5.17 -8.51
CA ARG A 600 -12.44 -6.47 -8.80
C ARG A 600 -11.43 -7.61 -8.86
N ILE A 601 -10.15 -7.33 -8.62
CA ILE A 601 -9.10 -8.34 -8.57
C ILE A 601 -9.42 -9.35 -7.46
N GLY A 602 -9.44 -10.63 -7.81
CA GLY A 602 -9.88 -11.74 -6.96
C GLY A 602 -11.32 -12.20 -7.23
N GLU A 603 -12.15 -11.39 -7.90
CA GLU A 603 -13.49 -11.81 -8.32
C GLU A 603 -13.43 -12.88 -9.40
N THR A 604 -14.42 -13.77 -9.39
CA THR A 604 -14.58 -14.84 -10.36
C THR A 604 -15.67 -14.47 -11.36
N PHE A 605 -15.39 -14.74 -12.63
CA PHE A 605 -16.25 -14.42 -13.76
C PHE A 605 -16.52 -15.66 -14.57
N ASP A 606 -17.75 -15.81 -15.06
CA ASP A 606 -18.04 -16.76 -16.13
C ASP A 606 -17.55 -16.17 -17.46
N ALA A 607 -16.64 -16.89 -18.12
CA ALA A 607 -16.02 -16.46 -19.35
C ALA A 607 -16.01 -17.58 -20.39
N VAL A 608 -15.80 -17.20 -21.65
CA VAL A 608 -15.62 -18.13 -22.75
C VAL A 608 -14.24 -17.90 -23.36
N VAL A 609 -13.52 -18.97 -23.68
CA VAL A 609 -12.25 -18.87 -24.39
C VAL A 609 -12.49 -18.31 -25.79
N SER A 610 -12.03 -17.08 -26.02
CA SER A 610 -12.24 -16.35 -27.27
C SER A 610 -11.14 -16.64 -28.31
N GLY A 611 -9.98 -17.14 -27.89
CA GLY A 611 -8.90 -17.50 -28.80
C GLY A 611 -7.74 -18.21 -28.12
N VAL A 612 -7.11 -19.14 -28.84
CA VAL A 612 -5.93 -19.89 -28.36
C VAL A 612 -4.79 -19.75 -29.37
N SER A 613 -3.59 -19.47 -28.87
CA SER A 613 -2.36 -19.42 -29.67
C SER A 613 -1.21 -20.09 -28.89
N PRO A 614 -0.07 -20.41 -29.56
CA PRO A 614 1.10 -20.94 -28.87
C PRO A 614 1.67 -20.03 -27.76
N ARG A 615 1.32 -18.74 -27.76
CA ARG A 615 1.87 -17.73 -26.84
C ARG A 615 0.87 -17.23 -25.80
N ALA A 616 -0.44 -17.40 -26.01
CA ALA A 616 -1.48 -16.87 -25.14
C ALA A 616 -2.83 -17.54 -25.39
N THR A 617 -3.66 -17.63 -24.34
CA THR A 617 -5.09 -17.94 -24.42
C THR A 617 -5.86 -16.69 -23.99
N TRP A 618 -6.89 -16.33 -24.74
CA TRP A 618 -7.75 -15.18 -24.46
C TRP A 618 -9.15 -15.64 -24.05
N ILE A 619 -9.77 -14.86 -23.18
CA ILE A 619 -11.13 -15.10 -22.71
C ILE A 619 -11.96 -13.82 -22.88
N HIS A 620 -13.27 -14.03 -23.04
CA HIS A 620 -14.25 -12.97 -23.11
C HIS A 620 -15.33 -13.19 -22.05
N ILE A 621 -15.63 -12.15 -21.28
CA ILE A 621 -16.72 -12.12 -20.30
C ILE A 621 -17.88 -11.37 -20.95
N ALA A 622 -18.82 -12.12 -21.51
CA ALA A 622 -19.88 -11.57 -22.35
C ALA A 622 -20.80 -10.60 -21.60
N ALA A 623 -21.13 -10.90 -20.34
CA ALA A 623 -22.00 -10.07 -19.51
C ALA A 623 -21.47 -8.65 -19.28
N GLU A 624 -20.16 -8.46 -19.42
CA GLU A 624 -19.48 -7.21 -19.09
C GLU A 624 -18.68 -6.61 -20.25
N GLY A 625 -18.63 -7.30 -21.39
CA GLY A 625 -17.87 -6.85 -22.56
C GLY A 625 -16.36 -6.83 -22.34
N ILE A 626 -15.83 -7.61 -21.39
CA ILE A 626 -14.40 -7.62 -21.04
C ILE A 626 -13.66 -8.67 -21.87
N GLU A 627 -12.46 -8.34 -22.35
CA GLU A 627 -11.57 -9.28 -23.01
C GLU A 627 -10.19 -9.25 -22.32
N GLY A 628 -9.72 -10.42 -21.90
CA GLY A 628 -8.43 -10.57 -21.22
C GLY A 628 -7.70 -11.84 -21.60
N ARG A 629 -6.56 -12.06 -20.94
CA ARG A 629 -5.69 -13.21 -21.18
C ARG A 629 -5.74 -14.17 -20.01
N LEU A 630 -5.90 -15.46 -20.32
CA LEU A 630 -5.75 -16.55 -19.36
C LEU A 630 -4.26 -16.88 -19.23
N VAL A 631 -3.66 -16.48 -18.11
CA VAL A 631 -2.21 -16.66 -17.84
C VAL A 631 -1.91 -17.86 -16.96
N ARG A 632 -2.92 -18.38 -16.24
CA ARG A 632 -2.85 -19.63 -15.47
C ARG A 632 -4.05 -20.52 -15.79
N GLY A 633 -3.83 -21.84 -15.87
CA GLY A 633 -4.87 -22.82 -16.21
C GLY A 633 -5.20 -22.93 -17.71
N GLN A 634 -4.36 -22.37 -18.60
CA GLN A 634 -4.58 -22.35 -20.04
C GLN A 634 -4.29 -23.68 -20.78
N ARG A 635 -3.64 -24.66 -20.13
CA ARG A 635 -3.25 -25.91 -20.81
C ARG A 635 -4.47 -26.72 -21.24
N GLY A 636 -4.50 -27.12 -22.51
CA GLY A 636 -5.54 -27.99 -23.07
C GLY A 636 -6.85 -27.29 -23.45
N ARG A 637 -6.95 -25.96 -23.29
CA ARG A 637 -8.15 -25.18 -23.62
C ARG A 637 -8.31 -24.96 -25.12
N GLN A 638 -9.56 -24.92 -25.59
CA GLN A 638 -9.95 -24.64 -26.97
C GLN A 638 -10.89 -23.43 -27.05
N THR A 639 -10.94 -22.77 -28.21
CA THR A 639 -11.90 -21.68 -28.44
C THR A 639 -13.33 -22.19 -28.30
N GLY A 640 -14.15 -21.47 -27.53
CA GLY A 640 -15.52 -21.86 -27.20
C GLY A 640 -15.67 -22.54 -25.84
N ASP A 641 -14.59 -22.97 -25.19
CA ASP A 641 -14.64 -23.55 -23.85
C ASP A 641 -15.21 -22.54 -22.84
N ALA A 642 -16.17 -22.97 -22.03
CA ALA A 642 -16.60 -22.23 -20.84
C ALA A 642 -15.53 -22.35 -19.74
N VAL A 643 -15.22 -21.25 -19.08
CA VAL A 643 -14.24 -21.20 -18.01
C VAL A 643 -14.70 -20.25 -16.91
N ARG A 644 -14.62 -20.69 -15.66
CA ARG A 644 -14.66 -19.76 -14.52
C ARG A 644 -13.27 -19.16 -14.36
N ALA A 645 -13.18 -17.85 -14.53
CA ALA A 645 -11.94 -17.11 -14.59
C ALA A 645 -11.85 -16.13 -13.42
N VAL A 646 -10.82 -16.27 -12.59
CA VAL A 646 -10.52 -15.33 -11.52
C VAL A 646 -9.66 -14.19 -12.07
N LEU A 647 -10.08 -12.94 -11.86
CA LEU A 647 -9.31 -11.77 -12.28
C LEU A 647 -8.06 -11.62 -11.41
N LEU A 648 -6.88 -11.69 -12.01
CA LEU A 648 -5.60 -11.60 -11.29
C LEU A 648 -5.03 -10.19 -11.27
N THR A 649 -5.08 -9.51 -12.41
CA THR A 649 -4.46 -8.20 -12.59
C THR A 649 -5.18 -7.45 -13.70
N ALA A 650 -5.33 -6.14 -13.53
CA ALA A 650 -5.89 -5.24 -14.53
C ALA A 650 -5.03 -3.99 -14.64
N ASP A 651 -3.91 -4.01 -15.38
CA ASP A 651 -2.95 -2.90 -15.45
C ASP A 651 -3.45 -1.76 -16.36
N PRO A 652 -3.81 -0.58 -15.82
CA PRO A 652 -4.30 0.54 -16.63
C PRO A 652 -3.20 1.28 -17.40
N VAL A 653 -1.93 1.10 -17.02
CA VAL A 653 -0.79 1.69 -17.74
C VAL A 653 -0.48 0.86 -18.98
N ARG A 654 -0.44 -0.46 -18.83
CA ARG A 654 -0.11 -1.39 -19.92
C ARG A 654 -1.33 -1.83 -20.73
N GLY A 655 -2.54 -1.69 -20.20
CA GLY A 655 -3.79 -2.13 -20.82
C GLY A 655 -3.93 -3.65 -20.86
N PHE A 656 -3.38 -4.35 -19.87
CA PHE A 656 -3.47 -5.81 -19.75
C PHE A 656 -4.46 -6.21 -18.67
N ILE A 657 -5.24 -7.25 -18.94
CA ILE A 657 -6.21 -7.83 -18.03
C ILE A 657 -5.94 -9.33 -18.04
N ASP A 658 -5.41 -9.83 -16.93
CA ASP A 658 -4.93 -11.20 -16.80
C ASP A 658 -5.81 -11.98 -15.82
N PHE A 659 -6.11 -13.23 -16.18
CA PHE A 659 -7.00 -14.14 -15.48
C PHE A 659 -6.33 -15.48 -15.19
N ALA A 660 -6.80 -16.18 -14.16
CA ALA A 660 -6.53 -17.59 -13.91
C ALA A 660 -7.81 -18.41 -14.07
N THR A 661 -7.69 -19.65 -14.52
CA THR A 661 -8.80 -20.60 -14.37
C THR A 661 -8.98 -20.90 -12.89
N GLU A 662 -10.21 -20.82 -12.43
CA GLU A 662 -10.58 -21.32 -11.13
C GLU A 662 -10.48 -22.86 -11.14
N SER A 663 -9.62 -23.40 -10.28
CA SER A 663 -9.31 -24.83 -10.20
C SER A 663 -10.24 -25.58 -9.26
#